data_AF-A0A835PTT8-F1
#
_entry.id   AF-A0A835PTT8-F1
#
_cell.length_a   1.000
_cell.length_b   1.000
_cell.length_c   1.000
_cell.angle_alpha   90.00
_cell.angle_beta   90.00
_cell.angle_gamma   90.00
#
_symmetry.space_group_name_H-M   'P 1'
#
loop_
_entity.id
_entity.type
_entity.pdbx_description
1 polymer ?
#
loop_
_entity_poly.entity_id
_entity_poly.type
_entity_poly.pdbx_seq_one_letter_code
_entity_poly.pdbx_strand_id
1 'polypeptide(L)'
;MAAMKPQRSPAEIEDIILRKIFLVALAAPTQKDTKVAYLEMTAAEILSDGMLLLLSRDSMERVLIDRLSGDFPTAEPPFPYLVGCFRRAVEENRKIASMKDPTLRSEIESAIRQAKKLVVSYCRIHLGNPDMFSAGKSAVPEFLDMIFSDVASTMDGSNSLGSGVSSPPGFVDEFFREGDLESLEPVMNEVYEKLRASVERVSALGNFQQPMRALQLLVSYPNCAKALVSHSNWIPKETFFFMGDGRVIELRSILGAFFHVSALPDYKDFRSIPDVGQQCFSESSTRRPADLLSSFTTIRTVMNILYDNLAEVIFMLLKNVDTRVKVLDYIAAVIMKNSARSRIQVDPLSCASTGMFVNLSAVMLRLCEPFLDATASKRDKIDANYLFLSDRLDFRQLTAIHASSEDMSAWVENLKKLDQQKDLNLKWAMQTNDATTSGNHNENCASSRKKEMKSITGKDKYPFICECFFMTARVLNLGLMKALSDFKNIIQELARFEEDLSTFNAMRSQGATPQLENDIRRLEKAVEMLSQEKFCYEAQILRDGELLQRALSYYRLVIIWLVSLVGGFNMPLPLECPMEFACLPEHFIEDAMDMLICTSRIPRALDGFLLDDFLNFIIMFMASPSYLKNPYLRAKMVEVLNCWLPQRSGTSATASLFDGNQLSLDYLVRNLLKLYVDIEFTGSQHTQVRLSLIWSMF
;
A
#
# COMPACT_ATOMS: atom_id res chain seq x y z
N MET A 1 -53.34 -6.23 -53.06
CA MET A 1 -52.61 -4.98 -52.76
C MET A 1 -52.07 -5.09 -51.34
N ALA A 2 -50.78 -5.37 -51.18
CA ALA A 2 -50.15 -5.30 -49.87
C ALA A 2 -50.05 -3.83 -49.48
N ALA A 3 -50.77 -3.40 -48.44
CA ALA A 3 -50.65 -2.05 -47.91
C ALA A 3 -49.17 -1.80 -47.56
N MET A 4 -48.53 -0.89 -48.28
CA MET A 4 -47.18 -0.41 -47.95
C MET A 4 -47.23 0.10 -46.51
N LYS A 5 -46.46 -0.50 -45.61
CA LYS A 5 -46.28 0.05 -44.26
C LYS A 5 -45.85 1.52 -44.41
N PRO A 6 -46.46 2.47 -43.70
CA PRO A 6 -46.09 3.88 -43.80
C PRO A 6 -44.60 4.02 -43.50
N GLN A 7 -43.85 4.61 -44.43
CA GLN A 7 -42.46 4.99 -44.19
C GLN A 7 -42.47 6.11 -43.15
N ARG A 8 -42.01 5.79 -41.93
CA ARG A 8 -41.86 6.77 -40.86
C ARG A 8 -40.78 7.77 -41.21
N SER A 9 -40.98 9.03 -40.85
CA SER A 9 -39.95 10.06 -41.03
C SER A 9 -38.75 9.81 -40.09
N PRO A 10 -37.54 10.31 -40.41
CA PRO A 10 -36.38 10.23 -39.52
C PRO A 10 -36.67 10.74 -38.10
N ALA A 11 -37.39 11.86 -37.98
CA ALA A 11 -37.78 12.46 -36.71
C ALA A 11 -38.75 11.59 -35.90
N GLU A 12 -39.68 10.88 -36.54
CA GLU A 12 -40.56 9.90 -35.88
C GLU A 12 -39.79 8.69 -35.38
N ILE A 13 -38.76 8.24 -36.11
CA ILE A 13 -37.93 7.12 -35.69
C ILE A 13 -37.08 7.52 -34.48
N GLU A 14 -36.51 8.73 -34.49
CA GLU A 14 -35.78 9.31 -33.35
C GLU A 14 -36.69 9.40 -32.11
N ASP A 15 -37.88 10.00 -32.23
CA ASP A 15 -38.87 10.11 -31.15
C ASP A 15 -39.19 8.75 -30.51
N ILE A 16 -39.49 7.74 -31.34
CA ILE A 16 -39.83 6.39 -30.85
C ILE A 16 -38.68 5.76 -30.07
N ILE A 17 -37.44 5.96 -30.52
CA ILE A 17 -36.26 5.40 -29.84
C ILE A 17 -36.02 6.12 -28.52
N LEU A 18 -36.08 7.44 -28.51
CA LEU A 18 -35.83 8.20 -27.28
C LEU A 18 -36.94 7.99 -26.24
N ARG A 19 -38.21 7.88 -26.65
CA ARG A 19 -39.31 7.50 -25.73
C ARG A 19 -39.11 6.13 -25.10
N LYS A 20 -38.56 5.16 -25.85
CA LYS A 20 -38.21 3.85 -25.29
C LYS A 20 -37.04 3.93 -24.31
N ILE A 21 -36.04 4.76 -24.60
CA ILE A 21 -34.89 4.96 -23.71
C ILE A 21 -35.34 5.58 -22.38
N PHE A 22 -36.10 6.68 -22.44
CA PHE A 22 -36.53 7.40 -21.25
C PHE A 22 -37.82 6.85 -20.59
N LEU A 23 -38.57 5.97 -21.24
CA LEU A 23 -39.89 5.49 -20.78
C LEU A 23 -40.86 6.64 -20.48
N VAL A 24 -40.98 7.57 -21.44
CA VAL A 24 -41.83 8.77 -21.33
C VAL A 24 -42.78 8.87 -22.52
N ALA A 25 -43.91 9.56 -22.31
CA ALA A 25 -44.86 9.91 -23.34
C ALA A 25 -45.19 11.41 -23.29
N LEU A 26 -45.14 12.07 -24.46
CA LEU A 26 -45.56 13.47 -24.64
C LEU A 26 -47.03 13.61 -25.08
N ALA A 27 -47.71 12.49 -25.35
CA ALA A 27 -49.12 12.46 -25.70
C ALA A 27 -49.85 11.54 -24.74
N ALA A 28 -51.09 11.89 -24.39
CA ALA A 28 -51.90 11.12 -23.45
C ALA A 28 -51.98 9.64 -23.89
N PRO A 29 -51.50 8.70 -23.08
CA PRO A 29 -51.42 7.30 -23.48
C PRO A 29 -52.82 6.70 -23.64
N THR A 30 -53.08 6.05 -24.78
CA THR A 30 -54.35 5.35 -25.07
C THR A 30 -54.50 4.02 -24.32
N GLN A 31 -53.41 3.47 -23.80
CA GLN A 31 -53.38 2.30 -22.90
C GLN A 31 -52.64 2.69 -21.61
N LYS A 32 -53.18 2.29 -20.45
CA LYS A 32 -52.53 2.50 -19.14
C LYS A 32 -51.34 1.55 -18.97
N ASP A 33 -50.25 1.81 -19.67
CA ASP A 33 -48.97 1.17 -19.36
C ASP A 33 -48.39 1.88 -18.14
N THR A 34 -48.40 1.22 -16.98
CA THR A 34 -48.04 1.82 -15.68
C THR A 34 -46.55 2.16 -15.57
N LYS A 35 -45.73 1.79 -16.56
CA LYS A 35 -44.28 2.05 -16.60
C LYS A 35 -43.88 3.30 -17.38
N VAL A 36 -44.77 3.87 -18.21
CA VAL A 36 -44.46 5.03 -19.04
C VAL A 36 -45.02 6.29 -18.37
N ALA A 37 -44.15 7.25 -18.08
CA ALA A 37 -44.55 8.51 -17.47
C ALA A 37 -45.09 9.48 -18.52
N TYR A 38 -46.29 10.02 -18.31
CA TYR A 38 -46.85 11.08 -19.14
C TYR A 38 -46.36 12.43 -18.61
N LEU A 39 -45.62 13.17 -19.45
CA LEU A 39 -45.02 14.46 -19.10
C LEU A 39 -45.91 15.61 -19.58
N GLU A 40 -46.97 15.90 -18.82
CA GLU A 40 -47.99 16.89 -19.19
C GLU A 40 -47.41 18.31 -19.30
N MET A 41 -46.55 18.69 -18.35
CA MET A 41 -45.91 20.00 -18.30
C MET A 41 -44.97 20.21 -19.50
N THR A 42 -44.05 19.27 -19.73
CA THR A 42 -43.15 19.33 -20.89
C THR A 42 -43.92 19.31 -22.22
N ALA A 43 -45.01 18.54 -22.32
CA ALA A 43 -45.84 18.51 -23.53
C ALA A 43 -46.52 19.86 -23.81
N ALA A 44 -47.01 20.55 -22.77
CA ALA A 44 -47.60 21.87 -22.88
C ALA A 44 -46.58 22.93 -23.32
N GLU A 45 -45.35 22.87 -22.79
CA GLU A 45 -44.25 23.77 -23.17
C GLU A 45 -43.85 23.58 -24.64
N ILE A 46 -43.66 22.34 -25.09
CA ILE A 46 -43.31 22.03 -26.50
C ILE A 46 -44.38 22.54 -27.46
N LEU A 47 -45.66 22.43 -27.09
CA LEU A 47 -46.77 22.99 -27.87
C LEU A 47 -46.76 24.53 -27.89
N SER A 48 -46.38 25.16 -26.78
CA SER A 48 -46.28 26.62 -26.68
C SER A 48 -45.15 27.21 -27.53
N ASP A 49 -44.07 26.45 -27.72
CA ASP A 49 -42.95 26.78 -28.62
C ASP A 49 -43.29 26.58 -30.12
N GLY A 50 -44.50 26.10 -30.44
CA GLY A 50 -44.95 25.85 -31.81
C GLY A 50 -44.36 24.58 -32.43
N MET A 51 -43.78 23.69 -31.61
CA MET A 51 -43.14 22.46 -32.05
C MET A 51 -44.11 21.27 -32.03
N LEU A 52 -43.85 20.28 -32.88
CA LEU A 52 -44.59 19.02 -32.86
C LEU A 52 -44.27 18.24 -31.57
N LEU A 53 -45.24 17.47 -31.05
CA LEU A 53 -45.09 16.58 -29.87
C LEU A 53 -44.20 15.35 -30.19
N LEU A 54 -42.97 15.60 -30.65
CA LEU A 54 -41.95 14.63 -30.97
C LEU A 54 -40.71 14.92 -30.11
N LEU A 55 -40.21 13.89 -29.44
CA LEU A 55 -38.96 13.92 -28.70
C LEU A 55 -37.82 14.00 -29.70
N SER A 56 -37.02 15.04 -29.56
CA SER A 56 -35.80 15.26 -30.35
C SER A 56 -34.60 15.43 -29.43
N ARG A 57 -33.40 15.42 -30.03
CA ARG A 57 -32.13 15.74 -29.35
C ARG A 57 -32.16 16.98 -28.46
N ASP A 58 -32.81 18.04 -28.93
CA ASP A 58 -32.83 19.32 -28.22
C ASP A 58 -33.76 19.32 -27.01
N SER A 59 -34.73 18.40 -26.99
CA SER A 59 -35.72 18.27 -25.91
C SER A 59 -35.32 17.27 -24.81
N MET A 60 -34.26 16.47 -25.00
CA MET A 60 -33.91 15.36 -24.11
C MET A 60 -33.66 15.80 -22.66
N GLU A 61 -32.97 16.92 -22.47
CA GLU A 61 -32.64 17.43 -21.14
C GLU A 61 -33.89 17.85 -20.37
N ARG A 62 -34.79 18.61 -21.01
CA ARG A 62 -36.05 19.06 -20.41
C ARG A 62 -36.91 17.87 -19.97
N VAL A 63 -37.05 16.89 -20.87
CA VAL A 63 -37.76 15.63 -20.62
C VAL A 63 -37.17 14.87 -19.43
N LEU A 64 -35.84 14.79 -19.36
CA LEU A 64 -35.16 14.08 -18.30
C LEU A 64 -35.36 14.78 -16.95
N ILE A 65 -35.24 16.11 -16.90
CA ILE A 65 -35.50 16.90 -15.68
C ILE A 65 -36.94 16.70 -15.20
N ASP A 66 -37.94 16.88 -16.07
CA ASP A 66 -39.36 16.72 -15.70
C ASP A 66 -39.63 15.29 -15.18
N ARG A 67 -39.01 14.28 -15.81
CA ARG A 67 -39.13 12.90 -15.34
C ARG A 67 -38.47 12.64 -13.98
N LEU A 68 -37.35 13.28 -13.67
CA LEU A 68 -36.62 13.10 -12.41
C LEU A 68 -37.23 13.92 -11.26
N SER A 69 -37.81 15.09 -11.57
CA SER A 69 -38.41 15.99 -10.59
C SER A 69 -39.91 15.74 -10.36
N GLY A 70 -40.60 15.12 -11.31
CA GLY A 70 -42.02 14.82 -11.21
C GLY A 70 -42.35 13.67 -10.26
N ASP A 71 -43.47 13.79 -9.53
CA ASP A 71 -43.98 12.74 -8.66
C ASP A 71 -44.91 11.80 -9.44
N PHE A 72 -44.44 10.57 -9.70
CA PHE A 72 -45.20 9.57 -10.45
C PHE A 72 -45.46 8.34 -9.56
N PRO A 73 -46.71 7.82 -9.49
CA PRO A 73 -47.12 6.76 -8.54
C PRO A 73 -46.35 5.44 -8.62
N THR A 74 -45.63 5.20 -9.71
CA THR A 74 -44.84 3.99 -10.02
C THR A 74 -43.40 4.32 -10.41
N ALA A 75 -42.91 5.54 -10.11
CA ALA A 75 -41.54 5.92 -10.45
C ALA A 75 -40.52 5.10 -9.65
N GLU A 76 -39.62 4.45 -10.39
CA GLU A 76 -38.37 3.96 -9.82
C GLU A 76 -37.55 5.13 -9.24
N PRO A 77 -36.73 4.89 -8.20
CA PRO A 77 -35.82 5.91 -7.68
C PRO A 77 -34.90 6.45 -8.79
N PRO A 78 -34.43 7.71 -8.69
CA PRO A 78 -33.73 8.39 -9.78
C PRO A 78 -32.50 7.62 -10.29
N PHE A 79 -31.65 7.08 -9.40
CA PHE A 79 -30.44 6.36 -9.80
C PHE A 79 -30.72 5.04 -10.57
N PRO A 80 -31.51 4.07 -10.05
CA PRO A 80 -31.93 2.90 -10.80
C PRO A 80 -32.60 3.23 -12.14
N TYR A 81 -33.43 4.27 -12.19
CA TYR A 81 -34.08 4.72 -13.40
C TYR A 81 -33.06 5.18 -14.47
N LEU A 82 -32.09 6.01 -14.08
CA LEU A 82 -31.04 6.50 -14.98
C LEU A 82 -30.15 5.36 -15.49
N VAL A 83 -29.76 4.42 -14.63
CA VAL A 83 -29.03 3.20 -15.03
C VAL A 83 -29.88 2.38 -16.02
N GLY A 84 -31.18 2.28 -15.79
CA GLY A 84 -32.14 1.67 -16.71
C GLY A 84 -32.20 2.38 -18.06
N CYS A 85 -32.19 3.71 -18.09
CA CYS A 85 -32.14 4.50 -19.33
C CYS A 85 -30.87 4.17 -20.13
N PHE A 86 -29.71 4.11 -19.47
CA PHE A 86 -28.46 3.75 -20.13
C PHE A 86 -28.50 2.32 -20.70
N ARG A 87 -29.03 1.34 -19.94
CA ARG A 87 -29.21 -0.04 -20.41
C ARG A 87 -30.05 -0.09 -21.68
N ARG A 88 -31.21 0.60 -21.68
CA ARG A 88 -32.10 0.68 -22.84
C ARG A 88 -31.42 1.38 -24.02
N ALA A 89 -30.63 2.42 -23.78
CA ALA A 89 -29.85 3.08 -24.84
C ALA A 89 -28.84 2.13 -25.50
N VAL A 90 -28.15 1.28 -24.71
CA VAL A 90 -27.24 0.25 -25.24
C VAL A 90 -27.99 -0.80 -26.06
N GLU A 91 -29.16 -1.23 -25.59
CA GLU A 91 -30.01 -2.20 -26.31
C GLU A 91 -30.53 -1.63 -27.64
N GLU A 92 -31.04 -0.40 -27.65
CA GLU A 92 -31.49 0.25 -28.89
C GLU A 92 -30.31 0.49 -29.85
N ASN A 93 -29.12 0.86 -29.34
CA ASN A 93 -27.92 0.99 -30.16
C ASN A 93 -27.54 -0.33 -30.88
N ARG A 94 -27.73 -1.48 -30.22
CA ARG A 94 -27.53 -2.80 -30.86
C ARG A 94 -28.59 -3.08 -31.93
N LYS A 95 -29.85 -2.69 -31.70
CA LYS A 95 -30.94 -2.92 -32.66
C LYS A 95 -30.75 -2.11 -33.94
N ILE A 96 -30.31 -0.85 -33.84
CA ILE A 96 -30.09 0.01 -35.02
C ILE A 96 -28.95 -0.46 -35.90
N ALA A 97 -28.06 -1.34 -35.41
CA ALA A 97 -27.00 -1.94 -36.22
C ALA A 97 -27.53 -2.73 -37.44
N SER A 98 -28.79 -3.17 -37.38
CA SER A 98 -29.49 -3.86 -38.47
C SER A 98 -30.16 -2.93 -39.49
N MET A 99 -30.11 -1.61 -39.30
CA MET A 99 -30.68 -0.65 -40.24
C MET A 99 -29.93 -0.63 -41.57
N LYS A 100 -30.69 -0.62 -42.67
CA LYS A 100 -30.15 -0.64 -44.03
C LYS A 100 -29.65 0.72 -44.52
N ASP A 101 -30.22 1.81 -44.00
CA ASP A 101 -29.83 3.17 -44.36
C ASP A 101 -28.67 3.66 -43.47
N PRO A 102 -27.47 3.90 -44.02
CA PRO A 102 -26.31 4.31 -43.25
C PRO A 102 -26.41 5.75 -42.73
N THR A 103 -27.11 6.64 -43.43
CA THR A 103 -27.21 8.06 -43.05
C THR A 103 -28.13 8.23 -41.85
N LEU A 104 -29.35 7.70 -41.95
CA LEU A 104 -30.31 7.63 -40.86
C LEU A 104 -29.74 6.88 -39.65
N ARG A 105 -29.00 5.79 -39.87
CA ARG A 105 -28.31 5.06 -38.79
C ARG A 105 -27.33 5.96 -38.04
N SER A 106 -26.50 6.72 -38.75
CA SER A 106 -25.52 7.62 -38.11
C SER A 106 -26.20 8.73 -37.32
N GLU A 107 -27.32 9.25 -37.82
CA GLU A 107 -28.10 10.26 -37.09
C GLU A 107 -28.66 9.66 -35.79
N ILE A 108 -29.36 8.53 -35.87
CA ILE A 108 -29.94 7.90 -34.69
C ILE A 108 -28.85 7.48 -33.70
N GLU A 109 -27.71 6.96 -34.17
CA GLU A 109 -26.57 6.65 -33.31
C GLU A 109 -26.06 7.88 -32.56
N SER A 110 -26.02 9.04 -33.23
CA SER A 110 -25.67 10.31 -32.58
C SER A 110 -26.70 10.73 -31.52
N ALA A 111 -28.01 10.55 -31.77
CA ALA A 111 -29.05 10.83 -30.78
C ALA A 111 -28.91 9.92 -29.55
N ILE A 112 -28.73 8.60 -29.76
CA ILE A 112 -28.54 7.64 -28.66
C ILE A 112 -27.26 7.97 -27.87
N ARG A 113 -26.17 8.35 -28.55
CA ARG A 113 -24.92 8.76 -27.90
C ARG A 113 -25.12 9.99 -27.01
N GLN A 114 -25.87 10.98 -27.46
CA GLN A 114 -26.21 12.16 -26.65
C GLN A 114 -27.07 11.78 -25.44
N ALA A 115 -28.07 10.91 -25.63
CA ALA A 115 -28.90 10.40 -24.53
C ALA A 115 -28.05 9.68 -23.46
N LYS A 116 -27.08 8.83 -23.88
CA LYS A 116 -26.15 8.15 -22.97
C LYS A 116 -25.32 9.16 -22.15
N LYS A 117 -24.70 10.14 -22.81
CA LYS A 117 -23.91 11.19 -22.15
C LYS A 117 -24.71 11.98 -21.14
N LEU A 118 -25.94 12.38 -21.54
CA LEU A 118 -26.85 13.13 -20.69
C LEU A 118 -27.24 12.32 -19.45
N VAL A 119 -27.66 11.05 -19.63
CA VAL A 119 -28.01 10.15 -18.52
C VAL A 119 -26.85 9.98 -17.55
N VAL A 120 -25.63 9.74 -18.05
CA VAL A 120 -24.42 9.60 -17.22
C VAL A 120 -24.11 10.89 -16.47
N SER A 121 -24.28 12.05 -17.11
CA SER A 121 -24.10 13.35 -16.45
C SER A 121 -25.09 13.53 -15.30
N TYR A 122 -26.38 13.25 -15.53
CA TYR A 122 -27.39 13.34 -14.47
C TYR A 122 -27.19 12.29 -13.37
N CYS A 123 -26.61 11.11 -13.67
CA CYS A 123 -26.15 10.18 -12.64
C CYS A 123 -25.09 10.82 -11.73
N ARG A 124 -24.07 11.48 -12.31
CA ARG A 124 -23.02 12.17 -11.52
C ARG A 124 -23.62 13.26 -10.63
N ILE A 125 -24.50 14.10 -11.18
CA ILE A 125 -25.10 15.20 -10.43
C ILE A 125 -26.01 14.66 -9.32
N HIS A 126 -26.83 13.63 -9.59
CA HIS A 126 -27.69 13.03 -8.56
C HIS A 126 -26.89 12.33 -7.45
N LEU A 127 -25.82 11.61 -7.79
CA LEU A 127 -24.95 10.98 -6.80
C LEU A 127 -24.16 12.00 -5.98
N GLY A 128 -23.75 13.11 -6.60
CA GLY A 128 -23.04 14.19 -5.91
C GLY A 128 -23.94 15.07 -5.06
N ASN A 129 -25.23 15.18 -5.42
CA ASN A 129 -26.25 15.96 -4.73
C ASN A 129 -27.55 15.15 -4.57
N PRO A 130 -27.65 14.28 -3.54
CA PRO A 130 -28.82 13.40 -3.34
C PRO A 130 -30.16 14.13 -3.21
N ASP A 131 -30.16 15.34 -2.66
CA ASP A 131 -31.34 16.18 -2.42
C ASP A 131 -31.95 16.78 -3.70
N MET A 132 -31.24 16.73 -4.82
CA MET A 132 -31.68 17.40 -6.05
C MET A 132 -32.92 16.75 -6.69
N PHE A 133 -33.05 15.42 -6.61
CA PHE A 133 -34.17 14.67 -7.23
C PHE A 133 -34.84 13.67 -6.28
N SER A 134 -34.33 13.50 -5.05
CA SER A 134 -34.88 12.55 -4.08
C SER A 134 -34.98 13.21 -2.71
N ALA A 135 -35.76 12.63 -1.80
CA ALA A 135 -35.88 13.08 -0.41
C ALA A 135 -34.62 12.77 0.45
N GLY A 136 -33.43 13.02 -0.09
CA GLY A 136 -32.14 12.99 0.61
C GLY A 136 -31.51 11.61 0.86
N LYS A 137 -31.95 10.54 0.18
CA LYS A 137 -31.29 9.23 0.30
C LYS A 137 -30.12 9.15 -0.69
N SER A 138 -28.90 8.95 -0.18
CA SER A 138 -27.73 8.73 -1.05
C SER A 138 -27.86 7.40 -1.80
N ALA A 139 -27.68 7.47 -3.13
CA ALA A 139 -27.62 6.30 -4.00
C ALA A 139 -26.19 5.77 -4.21
N VAL A 140 -25.20 6.33 -3.50
CA VAL A 140 -23.79 5.88 -3.56
C VAL A 140 -23.62 4.41 -3.12
N PRO A 141 -24.32 3.88 -2.11
CA PRO A 141 -24.26 2.45 -1.79
C PRO A 141 -24.67 1.56 -2.97
N GLU A 142 -25.75 1.91 -3.67
CA GLU A 142 -26.22 1.16 -4.85
C GLU A 142 -25.20 1.23 -6.00
N PHE A 143 -24.54 2.38 -6.16
CA PHE A 143 -23.45 2.53 -7.14
C PHE A 143 -22.21 1.69 -6.76
N LEU A 144 -21.85 1.65 -5.48
CA LEU A 144 -20.73 0.84 -4.99
C LEU A 144 -21.02 -0.67 -5.14
N ASP A 145 -22.24 -1.12 -4.85
CA ASP A 145 -22.65 -2.52 -5.06
C ASP A 145 -22.59 -2.94 -6.53
N MET A 146 -22.86 -2.00 -7.44
CA MET A 146 -22.70 -2.19 -8.88
C MET A 146 -21.21 -2.32 -9.26
N ILE A 147 -20.34 -1.47 -8.72
CA ILE A 147 -18.88 -1.58 -8.92
C ILE A 147 -18.39 -2.93 -8.39
N PHE A 148 -18.83 -3.36 -7.20
CA PHE A 148 -18.50 -4.67 -6.63
C PHE A 148 -18.97 -5.83 -7.51
N SER A 149 -20.15 -5.70 -8.13
CA SER A 149 -20.67 -6.70 -9.06
C SER A 149 -19.84 -6.76 -10.35
N ASP A 150 -19.34 -5.62 -10.84
CA ASP A 150 -18.51 -5.55 -12.04
C ASP A 150 -17.10 -6.12 -11.83
N VAL A 151 -16.54 -5.95 -10.63
CA VAL A 151 -15.22 -6.52 -10.27
C VAL A 151 -15.30 -7.91 -9.68
N ALA A 152 -16.50 -8.49 -9.53
CA ALA A 152 -16.70 -9.80 -8.93
C ALA A 152 -15.98 -10.91 -9.72
N SER A 153 -15.45 -11.89 -8.98
CA SER A 153 -14.73 -13.05 -9.50
C SER A 153 -15.47 -14.31 -9.09
N THR A 154 -15.26 -15.40 -9.83
CA THR A 154 -15.77 -16.73 -9.45
C THR A 154 -15.24 -17.19 -8.09
N MET A 155 -14.13 -16.62 -7.62
CA MET A 155 -13.54 -16.89 -6.30
C MET A 155 -14.30 -16.24 -5.12
N ASP A 156 -15.20 -15.27 -5.37
CA ASP A 156 -15.91 -14.55 -4.30
C ASP A 156 -17.04 -15.37 -3.64
N GLY A 157 -17.51 -16.42 -4.32
CA GLY A 157 -18.49 -17.37 -3.81
C GLY A 157 -19.74 -16.70 -3.20
N SER A 158 -20.18 -17.19 -2.04
CA SER A 158 -21.35 -16.68 -1.31
C SER A 158 -21.10 -15.38 -0.54
N ASN A 159 -19.85 -14.89 -0.47
CA ASN A 159 -19.47 -13.72 0.33
C ASN A 159 -19.32 -12.45 -0.51
N SER A 160 -19.86 -12.44 -1.74
CA SER A 160 -19.84 -11.24 -2.61
C SER A 160 -20.61 -10.09 -1.97
N LEU A 161 -19.98 -8.91 -1.95
CA LEU A 161 -20.56 -7.64 -1.49
C LEU A 161 -21.52 -7.03 -2.53
N GLY A 162 -21.53 -7.53 -3.76
CA GLY A 162 -22.40 -7.00 -4.82
C GLY A 162 -23.83 -7.55 -4.76
N SER A 163 -24.81 -6.74 -5.14
CA SER A 163 -26.23 -7.13 -5.27
C SER A 163 -26.50 -8.19 -6.35
N GLY A 164 -25.51 -8.53 -7.19
CA GLY A 164 -25.68 -9.42 -8.35
C GLY A 164 -26.29 -8.73 -9.58
N VAL A 165 -26.63 -7.45 -9.48
CA VAL A 165 -27.05 -6.61 -10.61
C VAL A 165 -25.80 -5.96 -11.20
N SER A 166 -25.36 -6.45 -12.36
CA SER A 166 -24.21 -5.88 -13.07
C SER A 166 -24.52 -4.53 -13.71
N SER A 167 -23.48 -3.71 -13.88
CA SER A 167 -23.63 -2.47 -14.62
C SER A 167 -23.95 -2.75 -16.09
N PRO A 168 -24.73 -1.87 -16.75
CA PRO A 168 -24.86 -1.92 -18.19
C PRO A 168 -23.47 -1.82 -18.86
N PRO A 169 -23.19 -2.58 -19.93
CA PRO A 169 -21.88 -2.58 -20.56
C PRO A 169 -21.41 -1.17 -20.95
N GLY A 170 -20.25 -0.77 -20.43
CA GLY A 170 -19.62 0.53 -20.69
C GLY A 170 -20.13 1.69 -19.82
N PHE A 171 -21.09 1.47 -18.91
CA PHE A 171 -21.60 2.52 -18.03
C PHE A 171 -20.52 3.10 -17.12
N VAL A 172 -19.82 2.24 -16.38
CA VAL A 172 -18.77 2.67 -15.43
C VAL A 172 -17.62 3.39 -16.14
N ASP A 173 -17.24 2.91 -17.32
CA ASP A 173 -16.18 3.53 -18.12
C ASP A 173 -16.57 4.94 -18.61
N GLU A 174 -17.80 5.11 -19.10
CA GLU A 174 -18.32 6.42 -19.54
C GLU A 174 -18.56 7.37 -18.34
N PHE A 175 -18.94 6.83 -17.19
CA PHE A 175 -19.10 7.58 -15.95
C PHE A 175 -17.80 8.23 -15.49
N PHE A 176 -16.70 7.46 -15.47
CA PHE A 176 -15.41 7.97 -14.99
C PHE A 176 -14.56 8.67 -16.05
N ARG A 177 -14.59 8.25 -17.33
CA ARG A 177 -13.76 8.88 -18.37
C ARG A 177 -14.25 10.26 -18.80
N GLU A 178 -15.57 10.45 -18.84
CA GLU A 178 -16.15 11.73 -19.29
C GLU A 178 -16.41 12.70 -18.13
N GLY A 179 -16.23 12.26 -16.88
CA GLY A 179 -16.38 13.12 -15.70
C GLY A 179 -15.14 13.99 -15.49
N ASP A 180 -15.34 15.28 -15.25
CA ASP A 180 -14.31 16.18 -14.74
C ASP A 180 -14.09 15.96 -13.24
N LEU A 181 -13.02 16.55 -12.70
CA LEU A 181 -12.68 16.37 -11.29
C LEU A 181 -13.75 16.96 -10.36
N GLU A 182 -14.31 18.12 -10.71
CA GLU A 182 -15.29 18.83 -9.89
C GLU A 182 -16.61 18.07 -9.74
N SER A 183 -17.11 17.43 -10.82
CA SER A 183 -18.33 16.62 -10.72
C SER A 183 -18.10 15.27 -10.05
N LEU A 184 -16.90 14.68 -10.18
CA LEU A 184 -16.58 13.37 -9.62
C LEU A 184 -16.22 13.45 -8.13
N GLU A 185 -15.56 14.51 -7.66
CA GLU A 185 -15.04 14.60 -6.30
C GLU A 185 -16.10 14.37 -5.20
N PRO A 186 -17.31 14.99 -5.23
CA PRO A 186 -18.35 14.73 -4.23
C PRO A 186 -18.80 13.28 -4.19
N VAL A 187 -18.99 12.66 -5.37
CA VAL A 187 -19.36 11.24 -5.50
C VAL A 187 -18.25 10.36 -4.94
N MET A 188 -17.00 10.64 -5.34
CA MET A 188 -15.85 9.84 -4.95
C MET A 188 -15.55 9.93 -3.45
N ASN A 189 -15.84 11.05 -2.80
CA ASN A 189 -15.69 11.17 -1.34
C ASN A 189 -16.55 10.14 -0.60
N GLU A 190 -17.84 10.04 -0.93
CA GLU A 190 -18.69 9.04 -0.29
C GLU A 190 -18.33 7.60 -0.73
N VAL A 191 -18.00 7.39 -2.02
CA VAL A 191 -17.55 6.08 -2.52
C VAL A 191 -16.33 5.57 -1.76
N TYR A 192 -15.30 6.40 -1.58
CA TYR A 192 -14.08 6.00 -0.87
C TYR A 192 -14.32 5.76 0.62
N GLU A 193 -15.21 6.53 1.28
CA GLU A 193 -15.57 6.27 2.67
C GLU A 193 -16.32 4.95 2.85
N LYS A 194 -17.28 4.65 1.97
CA LYS A 194 -17.99 3.36 1.99
C LYS A 194 -17.08 2.20 1.64
N LEU A 195 -16.15 2.40 0.70
CA LEU A 195 -15.14 1.42 0.34
C LEU A 195 -14.14 1.17 1.48
N ARG A 196 -13.72 2.20 2.22
CA ARG A 196 -12.93 2.06 3.46
C ARG A 196 -13.72 1.24 4.49
N ALA A 197 -14.98 1.57 4.70
CA ALA A 197 -15.84 0.89 5.67
C ALA A 197 -16.06 -0.60 5.36
N SER A 198 -16.03 -1.00 4.08
CA SER A 198 -16.19 -2.42 3.70
C SER A 198 -15.00 -3.31 4.06
N VAL A 199 -13.82 -2.73 4.29
CA VAL A 199 -12.62 -3.44 4.75
C VAL A 199 -12.26 -3.14 6.21
N GLU A 200 -13.11 -2.38 6.91
CA GLU A 200 -12.88 -2.05 8.31
C GLU A 200 -12.93 -3.32 9.17
N ARG A 201 -11.84 -3.59 9.90
CA ARG A 201 -11.66 -4.79 10.75
C ARG A 201 -11.82 -6.11 10.00
N VAL A 202 -11.48 -6.15 8.71
CA VAL A 202 -11.47 -7.40 7.94
C VAL A 202 -10.13 -8.09 8.09
N SER A 203 -10.12 -9.38 8.45
CA SER A 203 -8.88 -10.16 8.56
C SER A 203 -8.46 -10.78 7.23
N ALA A 204 -7.29 -11.43 7.22
CA ALA A 204 -6.81 -12.18 6.06
C ALA A 204 -7.77 -13.27 5.52
N LEU A 205 -8.76 -13.72 6.31
CA LEU A 205 -9.75 -14.72 5.89
C LEU A 205 -11.09 -14.10 5.46
N GLY A 206 -11.27 -12.78 5.63
CA GLY A 206 -12.48 -12.07 5.23
C GLY A 206 -12.44 -11.59 3.77
N ASN A 207 -13.54 -10.98 3.31
CA ASN A 207 -13.65 -10.48 1.93
C ASN A 207 -13.02 -9.09 1.76
N PHE A 208 -11.69 -9.03 1.70
CA PHE A 208 -10.97 -7.81 1.32
C PHE A 208 -10.65 -7.76 -0.18
N GLN A 209 -10.69 -8.90 -0.89
CA GLN A 209 -10.25 -9.01 -2.29
C GLN A 209 -11.16 -8.27 -3.27
N GLN A 210 -12.48 -8.28 -3.02
CA GLN A 210 -13.43 -7.57 -3.88
C GLN A 210 -13.34 -6.04 -3.69
N PRO A 211 -13.29 -5.50 -2.45
CA PRO A 211 -12.93 -4.10 -2.23
C PRO A 211 -11.59 -3.69 -2.83
N MET A 212 -10.59 -4.56 -2.77
CA MET A 212 -9.27 -4.28 -3.37
C MET A 212 -9.35 -4.12 -4.90
N ARG A 213 -10.05 -5.02 -5.59
CA ARG A 213 -10.27 -4.91 -7.04
C ARG A 213 -11.07 -3.67 -7.42
N ALA A 214 -12.05 -3.30 -6.60
CA ALA A 214 -12.79 -2.04 -6.79
C ALA A 214 -11.84 -0.83 -6.65
N LEU A 215 -10.96 -0.81 -5.64
CA LEU A 215 -9.96 0.24 -5.48
C LEU A 215 -9.02 0.32 -6.70
N GLN A 216 -8.53 -0.81 -7.19
CA GLN A 216 -7.68 -0.87 -8.38
C GLN A 216 -8.39 -0.30 -9.61
N LEU A 217 -9.65 -0.70 -9.84
CA LEU A 217 -10.47 -0.16 -10.93
C LEU A 217 -10.61 1.36 -10.81
N LEU A 218 -10.96 1.86 -9.63
CA LEU A 218 -11.13 3.30 -9.41
C LEU A 218 -9.83 4.07 -9.66
N VAL A 219 -8.70 3.59 -9.15
CA VAL A 219 -7.39 4.25 -9.31
C VAL A 219 -6.88 4.20 -10.75
N SER A 220 -7.36 3.25 -11.57
CA SER A 220 -7.02 3.20 -13.00
C SER A 220 -7.52 4.43 -13.77
N TYR A 221 -8.55 5.12 -13.27
CA TYR A 221 -9.06 6.37 -13.84
C TYR A 221 -8.34 7.59 -13.23
N PRO A 222 -7.71 8.47 -14.05
CA PRO A 222 -6.88 9.56 -13.54
C PRO A 222 -7.59 10.54 -12.60
N ASN A 223 -8.85 10.90 -12.88
CA ASN A 223 -9.61 11.85 -12.05
C ASN A 223 -10.03 11.21 -10.72
N CYS A 224 -10.35 9.92 -10.70
CA CYS A 224 -10.62 9.17 -9.48
C CYS A 224 -9.35 9.03 -8.62
N ALA A 225 -8.20 8.74 -9.22
CA ALA A 225 -6.90 8.75 -8.53
C ALA A 225 -6.58 10.12 -7.91
N LYS A 226 -6.89 11.22 -8.61
CA LYS A 226 -6.76 12.59 -8.09
C LYS A 226 -7.72 12.88 -6.93
N ALA A 227 -8.98 12.43 -7.02
CA ALA A 227 -9.96 12.55 -5.96
C ALA A 227 -9.50 11.76 -4.71
N LEU A 228 -8.98 10.55 -4.87
CA LEU A 228 -8.47 9.71 -3.77
C LEU A 228 -7.39 10.42 -2.95
N VAL A 229 -6.37 10.97 -3.61
CA VAL A 229 -5.27 11.66 -2.90
C VAL A 229 -5.66 13.05 -2.38
N SER A 230 -6.79 13.60 -2.86
CA SER A 230 -7.33 14.89 -2.40
C SER A 230 -8.35 14.73 -1.27
N HIS A 231 -8.79 13.49 -1.03
CA HIS A 231 -9.74 13.14 0.02
C HIS A 231 -9.31 13.64 1.40
N SER A 232 -10.26 14.09 2.22
CA SER A 232 -10.01 14.59 3.59
C SER A 232 -9.33 13.54 4.47
N ASN A 233 -9.77 12.29 4.33
CA ASN A 233 -9.20 11.11 4.98
C ASN A 233 -8.06 10.44 4.18
N TRP A 234 -7.42 11.12 3.23
CA TRP A 234 -6.16 10.64 2.68
C TRP A 234 -5.07 10.65 3.76
N ILE A 235 -4.87 11.81 4.41
CA ILE A 235 -4.07 11.94 5.63
C ILE A 235 -4.99 12.56 6.70
N PRO A 236 -5.57 11.75 7.59
CA PRO A 236 -6.47 12.24 8.63
C PRO A 236 -5.79 13.30 9.50
N LYS A 237 -6.50 14.42 9.69
CA LYS A 237 -6.10 15.54 10.55
C LYS A 237 -6.85 15.54 11.89
N GLU A 238 -7.88 14.70 12.02
CA GLU A 238 -8.64 14.52 13.26
C GLU A 238 -7.72 13.99 14.37
N THR A 239 -7.75 14.64 15.53
CA THR A 239 -7.04 14.20 16.73
C THR A 239 -8.03 13.62 17.73
N PHE A 240 -7.73 12.45 18.27
CA PHE A 240 -8.59 11.77 19.24
C PHE A 240 -7.90 11.70 20.59
N PHE A 241 -8.62 11.97 21.68
CA PHE A 241 -8.02 12.01 23.02
C PHE A 241 -7.44 10.66 23.46
N PHE A 242 -8.08 9.55 23.06
CA PHE A 242 -7.70 8.19 23.48
C PHE A 242 -6.90 7.40 22.43
N MET A 243 -6.62 7.99 21.26
CA MET A 243 -6.03 7.28 20.12
C MET A 243 -4.96 8.15 19.48
N GLY A 244 -3.72 7.64 19.42
CA GLY A 244 -2.60 8.39 18.86
C GLY A 244 -2.63 8.43 17.33
N ASP A 245 -1.89 9.38 16.78
CA ASP A 245 -1.89 9.68 15.35
C ASP A 245 -1.56 8.48 14.45
N GLY A 246 -0.72 7.56 14.95
CA GLY A 246 -0.35 6.32 14.26
C GLY A 246 -1.54 5.38 14.09
N ARG A 247 -2.34 5.22 15.14
CA ARG A 247 -3.57 4.40 15.08
C ARG A 247 -4.68 5.11 14.30
N VAL A 248 -4.77 6.44 14.39
CA VAL A 248 -5.71 7.24 13.58
C VAL A 248 -5.44 7.08 12.09
N ILE A 249 -4.18 7.17 11.65
CA ILE A 249 -3.87 7.04 10.22
C ILE A 249 -4.19 5.63 9.70
N GLU A 250 -3.97 4.59 10.50
CA GLU A 250 -4.35 3.23 10.12
C GLU A 250 -5.86 3.09 9.94
N LEU A 251 -6.64 3.50 10.95
CA LEU A 251 -8.07 3.21 10.94
C LEU A 251 -8.86 4.16 10.06
N ARG A 252 -8.55 5.47 10.08
CA ARG A 252 -9.36 6.49 9.41
C ARG A 252 -8.92 6.76 7.98
N SER A 253 -7.67 6.50 7.62
CA SER A 253 -7.25 6.76 6.24
C SER A 253 -7.81 5.72 5.28
N ILE A 254 -8.11 6.15 4.05
CA ILE A 254 -8.68 5.26 3.02
C ILE A 254 -7.76 4.07 2.78
N LEU A 255 -6.47 4.31 2.52
CA LEU A 255 -5.49 3.23 2.33
C LEU A 255 -5.14 2.49 3.62
N GLY A 256 -5.19 3.15 4.77
CA GLY A 256 -4.87 2.54 6.06
C GLY A 256 -5.75 1.33 6.36
N ALA A 257 -7.04 1.41 6.05
CA ALA A 257 -7.98 0.31 6.24
C ALA A 257 -7.61 -0.93 5.39
N PHE A 258 -7.09 -0.74 4.18
CA PHE A 258 -6.59 -1.84 3.36
C PHE A 258 -5.26 -2.40 3.86
N PHE A 259 -4.36 -1.54 4.34
CA PHE A 259 -3.12 -1.99 4.97
C PHE A 259 -3.38 -2.71 6.30
N HIS A 260 -4.46 -2.42 7.02
CA HIS A 260 -4.81 -3.08 8.28
C HIS A 260 -5.10 -4.58 8.14
N VAL A 261 -5.58 -5.03 6.97
CA VAL A 261 -5.96 -6.43 6.72
C VAL A 261 -4.78 -7.38 6.94
N SER A 262 -4.82 -8.20 7.99
CA SER A 262 -3.69 -9.07 8.35
C SER A 262 -4.15 -10.37 8.98
N ALA A 263 -3.25 -11.37 9.00
CA ALA A 263 -3.39 -12.57 9.79
C ALA A 263 -2.83 -12.41 11.22
N LEU A 264 -2.01 -11.38 11.46
CA LEU A 264 -1.46 -11.08 12.78
C LEU A 264 -2.57 -10.56 13.70
N PRO A 265 -2.63 -11.03 14.96
CA PRO A 265 -3.61 -10.51 15.91
C PRO A 265 -3.32 -9.04 16.27
N ASP A 266 -4.38 -8.28 16.53
CA ASP A 266 -4.29 -6.89 17.01
C ASP A 266 -4.87 -6.78 18.44
N TYR A 267 -4.68 -5.60 19.03
CA TYR A 267 -5.23 -5.22 20.32
C TYR A 267 -6.75 -5.42 20.37
N LYS A 268 -7.27 -5.77 21.55
CA LYS A 268 -8.64 -6.27 21.76
C LYS A 268 -9.74 -5.43 21.07
N ASP A 269 -9.62 -4.11 21.11
CA ASP A 269 -10.62 -3.19 20.57
C ASP A 269 -10.57 -3.01 19.04
N PHE A 270 -9.47 -3.47 18.42
CA PHE A 270 -9.18 -3.36 16.99
C PHE A 270 -9.08 -4.72 16.30
N ARG A 271 -9.48 -5.81 16.96
CA ARG A 271 -9.41 -7.16 16.39
C ARG A 271 -10.21 -7.24 15.09
N SER A 272 -9.55 -7.81 14.09
CA SER A 272 -10.15 -8.12 12.80
C SER A 272 -11.02 -9.39 12.88
N ILE A 273 -12.01 -9.46 12.00
CA ILE A 273 -12.97 -10.53 11.88
C ILE A 273 -12.87 -11.14 10.47
N PRO A 274 -12.88 -12.47 10.33
CA PRO A 274 -12.87 -13.46 11.42
C PRO A 274 -11.50 -13.60 12.11
N ASP A 275 -11.48 -14.14 13.33
CA ASP A 275 -10.25 -14.41 14.08
C ASP A 275 -9.43 -15.54 13.43
N VAL A 276 -8.29 -15.18 12.85
CA VAL A 276 -7.41 -16.11 12.11
C VAL A 276 -6.78 -17.14 13.03
N GLY A 277 -6.37 -16.73 14.24
CA GLY A 277 -5.75 -17.61 15.22
C GLY A 277 -6.69 -18.74 15.64
N GLN A 278 -7.94 -18.37 15.93
CA GLN A 278 -8.97 -19.33 16.30
C GLN A 278 -9.40 -20.21 15.12
N GLN A 279 -9.59 -19.67 13.92
CA GLN A 279 -10.07 -20.47 12.78
C GLN A 279 -9.01 -21.43 12.23
N CYS A 280 -7.76 -20.98 12.13
CA CYS A 280 -6.69 -21.74 11.51
C CYS A 280 -5.85 -22.55 12.51
N PHE A 281 -5.74 -22.10 13.76
CA PHE A 281 -4.74 -22.60 14.70
C PHE A 281 -5.29 -22.98 16.08
N SER A 282 -6.62 -23.01 16.28
CA SER A 282 -7.21 -23.63 17.48
C SER A 282 -6.83 -25.10 17.56
N GLU A 283 -6.61 -25.59 18.79
CA GLU A 283 -6.29 -27.00 19.08
C GLU A 283 -5.12 -27.55 18.22
N SER A 284 -4.12 -26.72 17.95
CA SER A 284 -3.00 -27.06 17.06
C SER A 284 -2.22 -28.33 17.46
N SER A 285 -2.24 -28.69 18.75
CA SER A 285 -1.57 -29.88 19.29
C SER A 285 -2.27 -31.19 18.91
N THR A 286 -3.58 -31.17 18.62
CA THR A 286 -4.37 -32.34 18.22
C THR A 286 -4.66 -32.38 16.71
N ARG A 287 -4.45 -31.25 16.02
CA ARG A 287 -4.74 -31.10 14.58
C ARG A 287 -3.73 -31.87 13.73
N ARG A 288 -4.18 -32.39 12.58
CA ARG A 288 -3.29 -33.09 11.64
C ARG A 288 -2.28 -32.11 11.04
N PRO A 289 -0.99 -32.48 10.92
CA PRO A 289 0.03 -31.61 10.34
C PRO A 289 -0.31 -31.08 8.94
N ALA A 290 -0.99 -31.89 8.11
CA ALA A 290 -1.43 -31.49 6.77
C ALA A 290 -2.44 -30.33 6.79
N ASP A 291 -3.36 -30.31 7.76
CA ASP A 291 -4.38 -29.25 7.88
C ASP A 291 -3.75 -27.93 8.34
N LEU A 292 -2.74 -27.99 9.22
CA LEU A 292 -1.93 -26.84 9.62
C LEU A 292 -1.14 -26.27 8.43
N LEU A 293 -0.47 -27.13 7.65
CA LEU A 293 0.26 -26.73 6.44
C LEU A 293 -0.65 -26.09 5.38
N SER A 294 -1.88 -26.59 5.23
CA SER A 294 -2.88 -25.98 4.36
C SER A 294 -3.26 -24.57 4.83
N SER A 295 -3.44 -24.38 6.14
CA SER A 295 -3.74 -23.07 6.73
C SER A 295 -2.61 -22.07 6.53
N PHE A 296 -1.35 -22.48 6.75
CA PHE A 296 -0.18 -21.66 6.45
C PHE A 296 -0.12 -21.26 4.97
N THR A 297 -0.35 -22.21 4.07
CA THR A 297 -0.33 -21.96 2.62
C THR A 297 -1.42 -21.00 2.20
N THR A 298 -2.63 -21.14 2.76
CA THR A 298 -3.78 -20.28 2.48
C THR A 298 -3.49 -18.85 2.91
N ILE A 299 -3.08 -18.63 4.16
CA ILE A 299 -2.75 -17.29 4.68
C ILE A 299 -1.65 -16.66 3.82
N ARG A 300 -0.54 -17.36 3.57
CA ARG A 300 0.55 -16.84 2.74
C ARG A 300 0.08 -16.42 1.35
N THR A 301 -0.75 -17.24 0.70
CA THR A 301 -1.26 -16.95 -0.66
C THR A 301 -2.13 -15.71 -0.66
N VAL A 302 -3.08 -15.65 0.28
CA VAL A 302 -4.04 -14.55 0.37
C VAL A 302 -3.34 -13.23 0.76
N MET A 303 -2.35 -13.28 1.64
CA MET A 303 -1.54 -12.12 1.99
C MET A 303 -0.66 -11.64 0.82
N ASN A 304 -0.09 -12.54 0.01
CA ASN A 304 0.65 -12.11 -1.18
C ASN A 304 -0.25 -11.45 -2.24
N ILE A 305 -1.48 -11.95 -2.42
CA ILE A 305 -2.48 -11.27 -3.26
C ILE A 305 -2.77 -9.86 -2.73
N LEU A 306 -2.89 -9.68 -1.41
CA LEU A 306 -3.05 -8.35 -0.82
C LEU A 306 -1.85 -7.44 -1.16
N TYR A 307 -0.63 -7.94 -0.98
CA TYR A 307 0.60 -7.16 -1.22
C TYR A 307 0.75 -6.76 -2.69
N ASP A 308 0.47 -7.67 -3.63
CA ASP A 308 0.57 -7.40 -5.06
C ASP A 308 -0.43 -6.33 -5.48
N ASN A 309 -1.68 -6.45 -5.02
CA ASN A 309 -2.72 -5.47 -5.35
C ASN A 309 -2.46 -4.09 -4.73
N LEU A 310 -2.02 -4.05 -3.47
CA LEU A 310 -1.62 -2.79 -2.81
C LEU A 310 -0.42 -2.14 -3.51
N ALA A 311 0.58 -2.94 -3.89
CA ALA A 311 1.74 -2.45 -4.63
C ALA A 311 1.33 -1.89 -6.00
N GLU A 312 0.39 -2.53 -6.70
CA GLU A 312 -0.15 -2.02 -7.96
C GLU A 312 -0.88 -0.68 -7.77
N VAL A 313 -1.75 -0.56 -6.75
CA VAL A 313 -2.44 0.69 -6.43
C VAL A 313 -1.44 1.82 -6.16
N ILE A 314 -0.46 1.58 -5.28
CA ILE A 314 0.57 2.58 -4.97
C ILE A 314 1.40 2.92 -6.20
N PHE A 315 1.77 1.93 -7.02
CA PHE A 315 2.53 2.13 -8.24
C PHE A 315 1.76 2.97 -9.27
N MET A 316 0.47 2.72 -9.48
CA MET A 316 -0.39 3.52 -10.35
C MET A 316 -0.44 4.99 -9.89
N LEU A 317 -0.58 5.22 -8.58
CA LEU A 317 -0.58 6.56 -8.00
C LEU A 317 0.80 7.23 -8.07
N LEU A 318 1.90 6.47 -7.98
CA LEU A 318 3.26 7.02 -8.14
C LEU A 318 3.61 7.33 -9.60
N LYS A 319 3.01 6.63 -10.56
CA LYS A 319 3.24 6.85 -11.99
C LYS A 319 2.72 8.22 -12.44
N ASN A 320 1.58 8.66 -11.91
CA ASN A 320 0.97 9.93 -12.24
C ASN A 320 1.63 11.10 -11.46
N VAL A 321 2.02 12.15 -12.18
CA VAL A 321 2.76 13.30 -11.63
C VAL A 321 1.93 14.08 -10.60
N ASP A 322 0.62 14.15 -10.80
CA ASP A 322 -0.30 14.91 -9.94
C ASP A 322 -0.54 14.24 -8.58
N THR A 323 -0.36 12.91 -8.52
CA THR A 323 -0.61 12.10 -7.33
C THR A 323 0.68 11.70 -6.61
N ARG A 324 1.81 11.57 -7.32
CA ARG A 324 3.10 11.09 -6.78
C ARG A 324 3.51 11.80 -5.49
N VAL A 325 3.50 13.13 -5.48
CA VAL A 325 3.96 13.92 -4.31
C VAL A 325 3.08 13.63 -3.09
N LYS A 326 1.76 13.51 -3.28
CA LYS A 326 0.79 13.21 -2.21
C LYS A 326 0.92 11.78 -1.68
N VAL A 327 1.34 10.83 -2.51
CA VAL A 327 1.66 9.46 -2.08
C VAL A 327 2.93 9.43 -1.24
N LEU A 328 3.98 10.13 -1.66
CA LEU A 328 5.21 10.23 -0.89
C LEU A 328 4.99 10.99 0.44
N ASP A 329 4.15 12.03 0.43
CA ASP A 329 3.71 12.73 1.65
C ASP A 329 2.92 11.78 2.57
N TYR A 330 2.06 10.90 2.03
CA TYR A 330 1.32 9.90 2.80
C TYR A 330 2.23 8.87 3.46
N ILE A 331 3.13 8.24 2.71
CA ILE A 331 4.07 7.24 3.25
C ILE A 331 4.94 7.88 4.35
N ALA A 332 5.42 9.09 4.11
CA ALA A 332 6.17 9.84 5.12
C ALA A 332 5.33 10.15 6.37
N ALA A 333 4.08 10.57 6.21
CA ALA A 333 3.17 10.79 7.34
C ALA A 333 2.94 9.50 8.15
N VAL A 334 2.78 8.36 7.48
CA VAL A 334 2.67 7.04 8.14
C VAL A 334 3.92 6.72 8.95
N ILE A 335 5.12 6.92 8.39
CA ILE A 335 6.40 6.70 9.09
C ILE A 335 6.51 7.62 10.31
N MET A 336 6.29 8.92 10.12
CA MET A 336 6.51 9.93 11.17
C MET A 336 5.53 9.77 12.35
N LYS A 337 4.24 9.54 12.07
CA LYS A 337 3.20 9.32 13.09
C LYS A 337 3.40 8.01 13.88
N ASN A 338 4.26 7.11 13.40
CA ASN A 338 4.52 5.80 14.00
C ASN A 338 5.98 5.63 14.43
N SER A 339 6.75 6.72 14.54
CA SER A 339 8.14 6.69 15.00
C SER A 339 8.33 5.99 16.35
N ALA A 340 7.32 6.05 17.24
CA ALA A 340 7.34 5.35 18.53
C ALA A 340 7.31 3.82 18.44
N ARG A 341 7.03 3.22 17.26
CA ARG A 341 7.13 1.76 17.05
C ARG A 341 8.55 1.21 17.17
N SER A 342 9.58 2.06 17.08
CA SER A 342 10.98 1.65 17.29
C SER A 342 11.32 1.37 18.76
N ARG A 343 10.43 1.71 19.71
CA ARG A 343 10.62 1.45 21.14
C ARG A 343 10.43 -0.04 21.43
N ILE A 344 11.06 -0.52 22.50
CA ILE A 344 10.96 -1.91 22.96
C ILE A 344 9.49 -2.31 23.17
N GLN A 345 8.75 -1.48 23.91
CA GLN A 345 7.31 -1.63 24.11
C GLN A 345 6.57 -0.57 23.29
N VAL A 346 5.71 -1.03 22.39
CA VAL A 346 4.87 -0.19 21.55
C VAL A 346 3.51 -0.05 22.22
N ASP A 347 3.03 1.17 22.34
CA ASP A 347 1.66 1.42 22.80
C ASP A 347 0.66 1.11 21.66
N PRO A 348 -0.21 0.09 21.81
CA PRO A 348 -1.14 -0.31 20.76
C PRO A 348 -2.23 0.74 20.46
N LEU A 349 -2.51 1.66 21.38
CA LEU A 349 -3.51 2.72 21.18
C LEU A 349 -2.92 3.94 20.46
N SER A 350 -1.60 4.13 20.56
CA SER A 350 -0.90 5.26 19.95
C SER A 350 -0.41 4.95 18.53
N CYS A 351 0.19 3.78 18.35
CA CYS A 351 0.79 3.35 17.09
C CYS A 351 -0.18 2.46 16.29
N ALA A 352 0.02 2.45 14.97
CA ALA A 352 -0.62 1.49 14.07
C ALA A 352 -0.23 0.05 14.41
N SER A 353 -1.04 -0.90 13.98
CA SER A 353 -0.81 -2.33 14.19
C SER A 353 0.47 -2.83 13.52
N THR A 354 0.96 -3.97 14.01
CA THR A 354 2.05 -4.70 13.36
C THR A 354 1.62 -5.25 11.99
N GLY A 355 0.35 -5.63 11.83
CA GLY A 355 -0.21 -6.05 10.53
C GLY A 355 -0.05 -4.98 9.44
N MET A 356 -0.47 -3.74 9.73
CA MET A 356 -0.32 -2.62 8.79
C MET A 356 1.12 -2.41 8.35
N PHE A 357 2.06 -2.41 9.30
CA PHE A 357 3.46 -2.13 9.02
C PHE A 357 4.19 -3.29 8.33
N VAL A 358 3.79 -4.55 8.58
CA VAL A 358 4.29 -5.71 7.83
C VAL A 358 3.78 -5.66 6.38
N ASN A 359 2.51 -5.31 6.18
CA ASN A 359 1.94 -5.15 4.85
C ASN A 359 2.62 -4.00 4.08
N LEU A 360 2.82 -2.86 4.74
CA LEU A 360 3.56 -1.73 4.16
C LEU A 360 5.01 -2.11 3.83
N SER A 361 5.67 -2.89 4.69
CA SER A 361 7.01 -3.45 4.43
C SER A 361 7.03 -4.28 3.15
N ALA A 362 6.08 -5.20 2.98
CA ALA A 362 5.98 -6.05 1.80
C ALA A 362 5.72 -5.26 0.50
N VAL A 363 4.92 -4.18 0.58
CA VAL A 363 4.65 -3.29 -0.56
C VAL A 363 5.87 -2.43 -0.90
N MET A 364 6.54 -1.84 0.09
CA MET A 364 7.74 -1.04 -0.13
C MET A 364 8.87 -1.87 -0.72
N LEU A 365 9.02 -3.14 -0.30
CA LEU A 365 9.97 -4.08 -0.91
C LEU A 365 9.67 -4.34 -2.38
N ARG A 366 8.39 -4.53 -2.76
CA ARG A 366 7.98 -4.68 -4.17
C ARG A 366 8.29 -3.43 -5.01
N LEU A 367 8.09 -2.23 -4.44
CA LEU A 367 8.47 -0.97 -5.10
C LEU A 367 9.99 -0.83 -5.28
N CYS A 368 10.79 -1.46 -4.42
CA CYS A 368 12.23 -1.48 -4.52
C CYS A 368 12.76 -2.46 -5.58
N GLU A 369 12.06 -3.55 -5.88
CA GLU A 369 12.50 -4.62 -6.79
C GLU A 369 13.17 -4.13 -8.08
N PRO A 370 12.66 -3.09 -8.80
CA PRO A 370 13.27 -2.63 -10.03
C PRO A 370 14.71 -2.13 -9.87
N PHE A 371 15.18 -1.88 -8.65
CA PHE A 371 16.55 -1.44 -8.36
C PHE A 371 17.32 -2.34 -7.38
N LEU A 372 16.83 -3.54 -7.09
CA LEU A 372 17.52 -4.57 -6.30
C LEU A 372 18.27 -5.57 -7.20
N ASP A 373 18.95 -5.09 -8.23
CA ASP A 373 19.68 -5.98 -9.16
C ASP A 373 20.94 -6.57 -8.51
N ALA A 374 21.36 -7.75 -8.98
CA ALA A 374 22.52 -8.46 -8.43
C ALA A 374 23.81 -7.64 -8.47
N THR A 375 23.97 -6.72 -9.43
CA THR A 375 25.16 -5.85 -9.54
C THR A 375 25.06 -4.56 -8.74
N ALA A 376 23.93 -4.30 -8.09
CA ALA A 376 23.61 -3.03 -7.43
C ALA A 376 23.84 -1.82 -8.35
N SER A 377 23.43 -1.92 -9.61
CA SER A 377 23.69 -0.95 -10.69
C SER A 377 23.13 0.45 -10.42
N LYS A 378 22.10 0.54 -9.56
CA LYS A 378 21.40 1.79 -9.24
C LYS A 378 21.81 2.40 -7.90
N ARG A 379 22.84 1.86 -7.24
CA ARG A 379 23.33 2.38 -5.94
C ARG A 379 23.73 3.86 -6.01
N ASP A 380 24.28 4.32 -7.15
CA ASP A 380 24.73 5.71 -7.33
C ASP A 380 23.56 6.72 -7.37
N LYS A 381 22.32 6.23 -7.45
CA LYS A 381 21.11 7.07 -7.37
C LYS A 381 20.63 7.31 -5.94
N ILE A 382 21.32 6.73 -4.95
CA ILE A 382 21.01 6.85 -3.52
C ILE A 382 21.96 7.88 -2.93
N ASP A 383 21.44 9.08 -2.65
CA ASP A 383 22.21 10.20 -2.11
C ASP A 383 22.02 10.26 -0.59
N ALA A 384 23.11 10.10 0.19
CA ALA A 384 23.07 10.13 1.65
C ALA A 384 22.62 11.50 2.19
N ASN A 385 22.80 12.58 1.42
CA ASN A 385 22.35 13.92 1.82
C ASN A 385 20.84 14.01 2.01
N TYR A 386 20.07 13.07 1.43
CA TYR A 386 18.63 12.98 1.66
C TYR A 386 18.29 12.89 3.16
N LEU A 387 19.06 12.14 3.95
CA LEU A 387 18.83 11.96 5.39
C LEU A 387 18.95 13.27 6.20
N PHE A 388 19.73 14.21 5.69
CA PHE A 388 20.11 15.43 6.41
C PHE A 388 19.38 16.68 5.90
N LEU A 389 19.08 16.71 4.60
CA LEU A 389 18.52 17.88 3.90
C LEU A 389 17.04 17.72 3.50
N SER A 390 16.47 16.52 3.55
CA SER A 390 15.05 16.33 3.25
C SER A 390 14.17 16.85 4.39
N ASP A 391 13.07 17.52 4.02
CA ASP A 391 12.03 17.94 4.97
C ASP A 391 10.96 16.86 5.18
N ARG A 392 11.02 15.76 4.41
CA ARG A 392 9.94 14.77 4.36
C ARG A 392 10.02 13.74 5.48
N LEU A 393 11.23 13.32 5.85
CA LEU A 393 11.50 12.34 6.89
C LEU A 393 12.51 12.91 7.87
N ASP A 394 12.30 12.70 9.17
CA ASP A 394 13.25 13.10 10.20
C ASP A 394 14.06 11.89 10.70
N PHE A 395 15.36 11.92 10.45
CA PHE A 395 16.32 10.92 10.91
C PHE A 395 17.20 11.42 12.08
N ARG A 396 17.04 12.68 12.49
CA ARG A 396 18.00 13.35 13.41
C ARG A 396 17.99 12.79 14.83
N GLN A 397 16.90 12.12 15.22
CA GLN A 397 16.76 11.51 16.55
C GLN A 397 17.33 10.08 16.60
N LEU A 398 17.78 9.52 15.47
CA LEU A 398 18.30 8.16 15.43
C LEU A 398 19.77 8.12 15.84
N THR A 399 20.16 7.06 16.54
CA THR A 399 21.55 6.81 16.93
C THR A 399 22.42 6.69 15.69
N ALA A 400 23.51 7.46 15.63
CA ALA A 400 24.47 7.42 14.55
C ALA A 400 25.43 6.23 14.71
N ILE A 401 25.99 5.75 13.59
CA ILE A 401 26.97 4.66 13.57
C ILE A 401 28.21 4.99 14.42
N HIS A 402 28.74 6.21 14.30
CA HIS A 402 29.98 6.61 14.98
C HIS A 402 30.01 8.08 15.41
N ALA A 403 29.39 8.99 14.66
CA ALA A 403 29.43 10.43 14.93
C ALA A 403 28.73 10.79 16.25
N SER A 404 29.24 11.81 16.95
CA SER A 404 28.52 12.39 18.09
C SER A 404 27.35 13.26 17.63
N SER A 405 26.43 13.59 18.54
CA SER A 405 25.30 14.49 18.24
C SER A 405 25.77 15.91 17.87
N GLU A 406 26.88 16.36 18.46
CA GLU A 406 27.51 17.65 18.17
C GLU A 406 28.13 17.64 16.77
N ASP A 407 28.92 16.60 16.43
CA ASP A 407 29.54 16.44 15.11
C ASP A 407 28.47 16.37 14.01
N MET A 408 27.39 15.63 14.25
CA MET A 408 26.28 15.53 13.32
C MET A 408 25.60 16.87 13.11
N SER A 409 25.35 17.63 14.18
CA SER A 409 24.70 18.95 14.08
C SER A 409 25.56 19.92 13.27
N ALA A 410 26.87 19.95 13.53
CA ALA A 410 27.82 20.78 12.78
C ALA A 410 27.90 20.36 11.30
N TRP A 411 27.93 19.05 11.03
CA TRP A 411 27.92 18.51 9.67
C TRP A 411 26.67 18.91 8.89
N VAL A 412 25.48 18.74 9.50
CA VAL A 412 24.19 19.10 8.88
C VAL A 412 24.11 20.60 8.61
N GLU A 413 24.61 21.45 9.52
CA GLU A 413 24.64 22.90 9.30
C GLU A 413 25.55 23.27 8.12
N ASN A 414 26.72 22.63 8.02
CA ASN A 414 27.64 22.84 6.90
C ASN A 414 27.00 22.40 5.57
N LEU A 415 26.35 21.24 5.53
CA LEU A 415 25.63 20.77 4.34
C LEU A 415 24.53 21.74 3.91
N LYS A 416 23.75 22.29 4.86
CA LYS A 416 22.71 23.30 4.56
C LYS A 416 23.30 24.57 3.96
N LYS A 417 24.45 25.03 4.46
CA LYS A 417 25.16 26.21 3.90
C LYS A 417 25.61 25.94 2.46
N LEU A 418 26.22 24.78 2.21
CA LEU A 418 26.63 24.38 0.86
C LEU A 418 25.43 24.28 -0.09
N ASP A 419 24.32 23.75 0.39
CA ASP A 419 23.11 23.56 -0.41
C ASP A 419 22.48 24.89 -0.82
N GLN A 420 22.34 25.82 0.13
CA GLN A 420 21.86 27.18 -0.15
C GLN A 420 22.76 27.90 -1.15
N GLN A 421 24.08 27.72 -1.04
CA GLN A 421 25.04 28.30 -1.96
C GLN A 421 24.93 27.70 -3.38
N LYS A 422 24.69 26.39 -3.50
CA LYS A 422 24.42 25.72 -4.78
C LYS A 422 23.14 26.25 -5.43
N ASP A 423 22.07 26.39 -4.66
CA ASP A 423 20.79 26.93 -5.15
C ASP A 423 20.91 28.38 -5.63
N LEU A 424 21.65 29.22 -4.90
CA LEU A 424 21.94 30.60 -5.30
C LEU A 424 22.74 30.65 -6.60
N ASN A 425 23.79 29.84 -6.72
CA ASN A 425 24.60 29.75 -7.93
C ASN A 425 23.79 29.26 -9.13
N LEU A 426 22.89 28.29 -8.93
CA LEU A 426 22.02 27.78 -9.99
C LEU A 426 21.02 28.86 -10.46
N LYS A 427 20.43 29.62 -9.52
CA LYS A 427 19.55 30.76 -9.83
C LYS A 427 20.30 31.86 -10.61
N TRP A 428 21.54 32.19 -10.22
CA TRP A 428 22.37 33.14 -10.96
C TRP A 428 22.76 32.64 -12.37
N ALA A 429 23.08 31.35 -12.52
CA ALA A 429 23.37 30.73 -13.82
C ALA A 429 22.14 30.72 -14.76
N MET A 430 20.94 30.56 -14.21
CA MET A 430 19.68 30.66 -14.98
C MET A 430 19.42 32.09 -15.44
N GLN A 431 19.59 33.08 -14.54
CA GLN A 431 19.39 34.50 -14.87
C GLN A 431 20.39 35.03 -15.91
N THR A 432 21.63 34.55 -15.88
CA THR A 432 22.64 34.91 -16.87
C THR A 432 22.36 34.29 -18.25
N ASN A 433 21.88 33.05 -18.31
CA ASN A 433 21.45 32.41 -19.57
C ASN A 433 20.23 33.12 -20.20
N ASP A 434 19.23 33.54 -19.42
CA ASP A 434 18.09 34.31 -19.92
C ASP A 434 18.53 35.70 -20.42
N ALA A 435 19.53 36.32 -19.78
CA ALA A 435 20.09 37.61 -20.22
C ALA A 435 20.91 37.50 -21.52
N THR A 436 21.63 36.40 -21.76
CA THR A 436 22.37 36.17 -23.02
C THR A 436 21.48 35.74 -24.20
N THR A 437 20.25 35.29 -23.96
CA THR A 437 19.32 34.87 -25.02
C THR A 437 18.50 36.05 -25.58
N SER A 438 18.61 37.25 -24.99
CA SER A 438 18.00 38.49 -25.48
C SER A 438 18.80 39.20 -26.60
N GLY A 439 19.89 38.61 -27.08
CA GLY A 439 20.82 39.28 -28.01
C GLY A 439 21.36 38.38 -29.12
N ASN A 440 20.49 37.77 -29.93
CA ASN A 440 20.83 37.40 -31.30
C ASN A 440 19.59 36.98 -32.11
N HIS A 441 19.10 37.88 -32.98
CA HIS A 441 18.21 37.51 -34.06
C HIS A 441 19.04 36.94 -35.22
N ASN A 442 19.01 35.63 -35.41
CA ASN A 442 19.14 35.04 -36.74
C ASN A 442 18.46 33.67 -36.80
N GLU A 443 17.56 33.53 -37.78
CA GLU A 443 16.70 32.37 -38.01
C GLU A 443 17.49 31.18 -38.57
N ASN A 444 17.51 30.05 -37.87
CA ASN A 444 16.99 28.75 -38.37
C ASN A 444 17.43 27.55 -37.50
N CYS A 445 16.48 26.61 -37.34
CA CYS A 445 16.64 25.20 -37.00
C CYS A 445 16.94 24.81 -35.53
N ALA A 446 15.88 24.45 -34.78
CA ALA A 446 15.78 23.18 -34.06
C ALA A 446 14.45 23.11 -33.27
N SER A 447 13.56 22.24 -33.72
CA SER A 447 12.40 21.76 -32.97
C SER A 447 12.83 20.93 -31.76
N SER A 448 12.04 21.01 -30.68
CA SER A 448 12.03 20.16 -29.48
C SER A 448 12.92 20.59 -28.32
N ARG A 449 12.37 21.45 -27.44
CA ARG A 449 12.49 21.41 -25.96
C ARG A 449 11.62 22.50 -25.33
N LYS A 450 10.29 22.31 -25.31
CA LYS A 450 9.44 22.93 -24.28
C LYS A 450 9.37 21.95 -23.11
N LYS A 451 10.34 22.03 -22.21
CA LYS A 451 10.25 21.37 -20.89
C LYS A 451 9.65 22.41 -19.97
N GLU A 452 8.40 22.22 -19.58
CA GLU A 452 7.69 23.10 -18.66
C GLU A 452 8.49 23.27 -17.37
N MET A 453 8.68 24.54 -17.02
CA MET A 453 9.44 25.06 -15.90
C MET A 453 8.65 24.84 -14.61
N LYS A 454 9.06 23.90 -13.75
CA LYS A 454 8.60 23.84 -12.35
C LYS A 454 9.67 24.43 -11.45
N SER A 455 9.27 25.39 -10.61
CA SER A 455 10.01 25.84 -9.44
C SER A 455 10.44 24.62 -8.62
N ILE A 456 11.76 24.43 -8.43
CA ILE A 456 12.29 23.39 -7.54
C ILE A 456 11.88 23.79 -6.11
N THR A 457 10.73 23.30 -5.68
CA THR A 457 10.42 23.20 -4.25
C THR A 457 11.29 22.09 -3.67
N GLY A 458 11.69 22.15 -2.40
CA GLY A 458 12.54 21.13 -1.76
C GLY A 458 12.02 19.68 -1.87
N LYS A 459 10.76 19.50 -2.28
CA LYS A 459 10.10 18.21 -2.51
C LYS A 459 10.49 17.48 -3.81
N ASP A 460 11.06 18.16 -4.81
CA ASP A 460 11.44 17.57 -6.11
C ASP A 460 12.98 17.41 -6.28
N LYS A 461 13.74 17.59 -5.21
CA LYS A 461 15.22 17.64 -5.26
C LYS A 461 15.86 16.26 -5.44
N TYR A 462 15.24 15.20 -4.95
CA TYR A 462 15.80 13.85 -4.94
C TYR A 462 15.08 12.91 -5.92
N PRO A 463 15.79 11.99 -6.58
CA PRO A 463 15.17 10.97 -7.41
C PRO A 463 14.25 10.06 -6.58
N PHE A 464 13.18 9.56 -7.21
CA PHE A 464 12.25 8.61 -6.58
C PHE A 464 12.95 7.39 -5.97
N ILE A 465 14.01 6.87 -6.61
CA ILE A 465 14.78 5.71 -6.08
C ILE A 465 15.39 6.05 -4.71
N CYS A 466 15.92 7.26 -4.55
CA CYS A 466 16.50 7.73 -3.29
C CYS A 466 15.43 7.83 -2.20
N GLU A 467 14.29 8.48 -2.52
CA GLU A 467 13.18 8.62 -1.56
C GLU A 467 12.60 7.25 -1.16
N CYS A 468 12.36 6.39 -2.15
CA CYS A 468 11.84 5.04 -1.94
C CYS A 468 12.80 4.21 -1.09
N PHE A 469 14.11 4.28 -1.35
CA PHE A 469 15.12 3.56 -0.56
C PHE A 469 15.03 3.96 0.92
N PHE A 470 15.14 5.26 1.25
CA PHE A 470 15.14 5.68 2.66
C PHE A 470 13.78 5.50 3.35
N MET A 471 12.67 5.66 2.64
CA MET A 471 11.34 5.32 3.16
C MET A 471 11.24 3.82 3.47
N THR A 472 11.69 2.95 2.55
CA THR A 472 11.70 1.50 2.76
C THR A 472 12.52 1.13 3.98
N ALA A 473 13.71 1.71 4.16
CA ALA A 473 14.53 1.45 5.35
C ALA A 473 13.76 1.74 6.65
N ARG A 474 13.09 2.89 6.73
CA ARG A 474 12.29 3.25 7.92
C ARG A 474 11.06 2.37 8.10
N VAL A 475 10.36 2.02 7.01
CA VAL A 475 9.20 1.12 7.07
C VAL A 475 9.61 -0.26 7.56
N LEU A 476 10.72 -0.82 7.06
CA LEU A 476 11.21 -2.12 7.50
C LEU A 476 11.59 -2.12 8.98
N ASN A 477 12.28 -1.07 9.44
CA ASN A 477 12.66 -0.90 10.84
C ASN A 477 11.44 -0.88 11.78
N LEU A 478 10.41 -0.08 11.43
CA LEU A 478 9.18 0.05 12.23
C LEU A 478 8.20 -1.12 12.04
N GLY A 479 8.40 -1.93 10.99
CA GLY A 479 7.47 -2.97 10.56
C GLY A 479 8.05 -4.36 10.63
N LEU A 480 8.63 -4.85 9.53
CA LEU A 480 9.15 -6.21 9.45
C LEU A 480 10.12 -6.54 10.59
N MET A 481 11.09 -5.67 10.86
CA MET A 481 12.10 -5.91 11.90
C MET A 481 11.47 -5.90 13.30
N LYS A 482 10.54 -4.98 13.55
CA LYS A 482 9.77 -4.95 14.79
C LYS A 482 8.94 -6.23 14.97
N ALA A 483 8.28 -6.70 13.91
CA ALA A 483 7.50 -7.94 13.93
C ALA A 483 8.37 -9.17 14.23
N LEU A 484 9.59 -9.24 13.67
CA LEU A 484 10.55 -10.30 13.98
C LEU A 484 11.02 -10.25 15.44
N SER A 485 11.24 -9.04 15.98
CA SER A 485 11.55 -8.87 17.41
C SER A 485 10.38 -9.29 18.30
N ASP A 486 9.15 -8.93 17.96
CA ASP A 486 7.96 -9.29 18.72
C ASP A 486 7.74 -10.82 18.68
N PHE A 487 7.96 -11.45 17.53
CA PHE A 487 7.94 -12.91 17.39
C PHE A 487 8.97 -13.62 18.29
N LYS A 488 10.19 -13.07 18.38
CA LYS A 488 11.22 -13.61 19.30
C LYS A 488 10.75 -13.53 20.76
N ASN A 489 10.11 -12.44 21.15
CA ASN A 489 9.55 -12.29 22.51
C ASN A 489 8.42 -13.29 22.75
N ILE A 490 7.50 -13.47 21.80
CA ILE A 490 6.41 -14.46 21.86
C ILE A 490 6.97 -15.87 22.08
N ILE A 491 8.02 -16.26 21.34
CA ILE A 491 8.66 -17.58 21.53
C ILE A 491 9.23 -17.72 22.95
N GLN A 492 9.91 -16.69 23.45
CA GLN A 492 10.52 -16.73 24.78
C GLN A 492 9.48 -16.78 25.90
N GLU A 493 8.39 -16.02 25.78
CA GLU A 493 7.28 -16.04 26.72
C GLU A 493 6.54 -17.38 26.70
N LEU A 494 6.29 -17.92 25.50
CA LEU A 494 5.67 -19.24 25.33
C LEU A 494 6.50 -20.34 26.00
N ALA A 495 7.82 -20.37 25.79
CA ALA A 495 8.69 -21.35 26.43
C ALA A 495 8.67 -21.26 27.97
N ARG A 496 8.62 -20.03 28.52
CA ARG A 496 8.48 -19.81 29.97
C ARG A 496 7.14 -20.33 30.48
N PHE A 497 6.04 -20.03 29.80
CA PHE A 497 4.72 -20.51 30.22
C PHE A 497 4.56 -22.03 30.10
N GLU A 498 5.20 -22.65 29.11
CA GLU A 498 5.26 -24.12 29.01
C GLU A 498 6.05 -24.73 30.17
N GLU A 499 7.17 -24.12 30.59
CA GLU A 499 7.95 -24.54 31.75
C GLU A 499 7.15 -24.38 33.07
N ASP A 500 6.49 -23.24 33.26
CA ASP A 500 5.61 -22.98 34.41
C ASP A 500 4.44 -23.99 34.45
N LEU A 501 3.85 -24.30 33.30
CA LEU A 501 2.75 -25.26 33.17
C LEU A 501 3.22 -26.68 33.50
N SER A 502 4.43 -27.06 33.08
CA SER A 502 5.03 -28.34 33.45
C SER A 502 5.23 -28.44 34.97
N THR A 503 5.66 -27.34 35.60
CA THR A 503 5.89 -27.22 37.03
C THR A 503 4.58 -27.33 37.82
N PHE A 504 3.54 -26.60 37.41
CA PHE A 504 2.22 -26.66 38.04
C PHE A 504 1.55 -28.04 37.86
N ASN A 505 1.73 -28.70 36.72
CA ASN A 505 1.26 -30.07 36.53
C ASN A 505 1.98 -31.08 37.44
N ALA A 506 3.28 -30.88 37.69
CA ALA A 506 4.01 -31.67 38.67
C ALA A 506 3.48 -31.44 40.10
N MET A 507 3.20 -30.18 40.48
CA MET A 507 2.57 -29.85 41.77
C MET A 507 1.18 -30.48 41.90
N ARG A 508 0.38 -30.49 40.82
CA ARG A 508 -0.95 -31.12 40.78
C ARG A 508 -0.87 -32.61 41.11
N SER A 509 0.18 -33.30 40.67
CA SER A 509 0.41 -34.72 40.99
C SER A 509 0.71 -34.98 42.47
N GLN A 510 1.19 -33.96 43.20
CA GLN A 510 1.50 -34.03 44.63
C GLN A 510 0.33 -33.60 45.53
N GLY A 511 -0.69 -32.93 44.96
CA GLY A 511 -1.93 -32.55 45.64
C GLY A 511 -2.67 -31.44 44.89
N ALA A 512 -3.91 -31.69 44.49
CA ALA A 512 -4.73 -30.69 43.78
C ALA A 512 -5.44 -29.75 44.76
N THR A 513 -5.21 -28.44 44.61
CA THR A 513 -6.01 -27.40 45.25
C THR A 513 -6.88 -26.69 44.19
N PRO A 514 -8.09 -26.20 44.53
CA PRO A 514 -8.92 -25.47 43.57
C PRO A 514 -8.23 -24.22 42.99
N GLN A 515 -7.33 -23.59 43.77
CA GLN A 515 -6.52 -22.47 43.30
C GLN A 515 -5.54 -22.89 42.23
N LEU A 516 -4.79 -23.98 42.46
CA LEU A 516 -3.86 -24.53 41.48
C LEU A 516 -4.57 -24.95 40.18
N GLU A 517 -5.77 -25.53 40.27
CA GLU A 517 -6.56 -25.87 39.08
C GLU A 517 -6.97 -24.64 38.27
N ASN A 518 -7.37 -23.55 38.95
CA ASN A 518 -7.70 -22.30 38.26
C ASN A 518 -6.47 -21.66 37.61
N ASP A 519 -5.32 -21.72 38.27
CA ASP A 519 -4.07 -21.17 37.73
C ASP A 519 -3.57 -21.99 36.53
N ILE A 520 -3.68 -23.32 36.59
CA ILE A 520 -3.42 -24.21 35.43
C ILE A 520 -4.34 -23.85 34.26
N ARG A 521 -5.66 -23.73 34.48
CA ARG A 521 -6.61 -23.38 33.40
C ARG A 521 -6.31 -22.02 32.77
N ARG A 522 -5.90 -21.04 33.58
CA ARG A 522 -5.50 -19.70 33.09
C ARG A 522 -4.23 -19.78 32.24
N LEU A 523 -3.25 -20.55 32.69
CA LEU A 523 -1.98 -20.72 31.99
C LEU A 523 -2.13 -21.52 30.70
N GLU A 524 -2.92 -22.60 30.70
CA GLU A 524 -3.29 -23.36 29.49
C GLU A 524 -3.91 -22.45 28.43
N LYS A 525 -4.85 -21.59 28.83
CA LYS A 525 -5.46 -20.61 27.94
C LYS A 525 -4.46 -19.58 27.41
N ALA A 526 -3.51 -19.13 28.24
CA ALA A 526 -2.47 -18.20 27.82
C ALA A 526 -1.50 -18.84 26.80
N VAL A 527 -1.09 -20.09 27.04
CA VAL A 527 -0.25 -20.87 26.11
C VAL A 527 -0.99 -21.08 24.78
N GLU A 528 -2.28 -21.41 24.81
CA GLU A 528 -3.07 -21.57 23.58
C GLU A 528 -3.13 -20.25 22.77
N MET A 529 -3.44 -19.12 23.42
CA MET A 529 -3.51 -17.82 22.73
C MET A 529 -2.15 -17.41 22.14
N LEU A 530 -1.05 -17.57 22.89
CA LEU A 530 0.30 -17.27 22.38
C LEU A 530 0.74 -18.23 21.28
N SER A 531 0.33 -19.50 21.35
CA SER A 531 0.60 -20.48 20.29
C SER A 531 -0.10 -20.10 18.98
N GLN A 532 -1.37 -19.67 19.07
CA GLN A 532 -2.11 -19.17 17.92
C GLN A 532 -1.44 -17.94 17.31
N GLU A 533 -1.04 -16.98 18.15
CA GLU A 533 -0.32 -15.77 17.72
C GLU A 533 1.00 -16.14 17.04
N LYS A 534 1.82 -17.00 17.65
CA LYS A 534 3.05 -17.54 17.04
C LYS A 534 2.79 -18.09 15.64
N PHE A 535 1.74 -18.91 15.46
CA PHE A 535 1.43 -19.49 14.15
C PHE A 535 0.95 -18.45 13.14
N CYS A 536 0.25 -17.39 13.55
CA CYS A 536 -0.08 -16.27 12.66
C CYS A 536 1.18 -15.57 12.13
N TYR A 537 2.17 -15.33 12.99
CA TYR A 537 3.48 -14.77 12.58
C TYR A 537 4.24 -15.72 11.65
N GLU A 538 4.25 -17.03 11.94
CA GLU A 538 4.84 -18.02 11.04
C GLU A 538 4.16 -18.03 9.67
N ALA A 539 2.83 -17.95 9.63
CA ALA A 539 2.03 -18.00 8.42
C ALA A 539 2.28 -16.81 7.48
N GLN A 540 2.23 -15.60 8.04
CA GLN A 540 2.30 -14.36 7.25
C GLN A 540 3.73 -13.93 6.92
N ILE A 541 4.71 -14.23 7.80
CA ILE A 541 6.08 -13.71 7.65
C ILE A 541 7.09 -14.84 7.38
N LEU A 542 7.23 -15.79 8.31
CA LEU A 542 8.40 -16.70 8.30
C LEU A 542 8.33 -17.78 7.23
N ARG A 543 7.12 -18.19 6.85
CA ARG A 543 6.87 -19.16 5.76
C ARG A 543 6.75 -18.50 4.38
N ASP A 544 6.83 -17.17 4.33
CA ASP A 544 6.91 -16.41 3.08
C ASP A 544 8.38 -16.21 2.69
N GLY A 545 8.92 -17.21 1.99
CA GLY A 545 10.31 -17.18 1.51
C GLY A 545 10.59 -16.02 0.57
N GLU A 546 9.61 -15.58 -0.24
CA GLU A 546 9.82 -14.49 -1.18
C GLU A 546 9.90 -13.14 -0.45
N LEU A 547 9.05 -12.91 0.56
CA LEU A 547 9.14 -11.70 1.40
C LEU A 547 10.52 -11.60 2.07
N LEU A 548 11.01 -12.71 2.64
CA LEU A 548 12.32 -12.75 3.28
C LEU A 548 13.45 -12.53 2.26
N GLN A 549 13.38 -13.13 1.08
CA GLN A 549 14.36 -12.93 0.01
C GLN A 549 14.38 -11.49 -0.53
N ARG A 550 13.22 -10.85 -0.68
CA ARG A 550 13.11 -9.43 -1.06
C ARG A 550 13.75 -8.53 0.00
N ALA A 551 13.47 -8.80 1.29
CA ALA A 551 14.09 -8.08 2.39
C ALA A 551 15.62 -8.27 2.44
N LEU A 552 16.12 -9.50 2.25
CA LEU A 552 17.56 -9.79 2.14
C LEU A 552 18.20 -9.05 0.95
N SER A 553 17.54 -9.04 -0.21
CA SER A 553 18.02 -8.32 -1.41
C SER A 553 18.11 -6.82 -1.15
N TYR A 554 17.13 -6.27 -0.44
CA TYR A 554 17.13 -4.88 -0.01
C TYR A 554 18.28 -4.57 0.94
N TYR A 555 18.46 -5.35 2.01
CA TYR A 555 19.58 -5.14 2.94
C TYR A 555 20.94 -5.38 2.30
N ARG A 556 21.05 -6.27 1.31
CA ARG A 556 22.27 -6.44 0.52
C ARG A 556 22.61 -5.13 -0.21
N LEU A 557 21.62 -4.48 -0.83
CA LEU A 557 21.82 -3.16 -1.44
C LEU A 557 22.24 -2.11 -0.40
N VAL A 558 21.61 -2.11 0.79
CA VAL A 558 21.99 -1.20 1.90
C VAL A 558 23.47 -1.39 2.25
N ILE A 559 23.93 -2.63 2.43
CA ILE A 559 25.33 -2.95 2.76
C ILE A 559 26.29 -2.52 1.64
N ILE A 560 25.98 -2.83 0.38
CA ILE A 560 26.82 -2.41 -0.75
C ILE A 560 26.90 -0.89 -0.85
N TRP A 561 25.78 -0.20 -0.62
CA TRP A 561 25.75 1.26 -0.59
C TRP A 561 26.58 1.83 0.57
N LEU A 562 26.44 1.30 1.78
CA LEU A 562 27.26 1.69 2.94
C LEU A 562 28.76 1.52 2.67
N VAL A 563 29.15 0.40 2.06
CA VAL A 563 30.55 0.12 1.70
C VAL A 563 31.04 1.07 0.61
N SER A 564 30.17 1.49 -0.32
CA SER A 564 30.57 2.46 -1.36
C SER A 564 30.96 3.83 -0.78
N LEU A 565 30.35 4.24 0.34
CA LEU A 565 30.67 5.50 1.03
C LEU A 565 32.06 5.51 1.68
N VAL A 566 32.61 4.33 1.99
CA VAL A 566 33.97 4.18 2.56
C VAL A 566 35.04 3.82 1.52
N GLY A 567 34.68 3.77 0.24
CA GLY A 567 35.63 3.49 -0.85
C GLY A 567 35.61 2.06 -1.39
N GLY A 568 34.54 1.28 -1.13
CA GLY A 568 34.35 -0.06 -1.68
C GLY A 568 34.88 -1.19 -0.80
N PHE A 569 34.73 -2.44 -1.26
CA PHE A 569 35.22 -3.66 -0.58
C PHE A 569 36.75 -3.78 -0.68
N ASN A 570 37.45 -2.83 -0.08
CA ASN A 570 38.92 -2.75 -0.07
C ASN A 570 39.42 -2.83 1.38
N MET A 571 40.46 -3.64 1.61
CA MET A 571 41.14 -3.77 2.89
C MET A 571 42.65 -3.48 2.72
N PRO A 572 43.32 -2.81 3.68
CA PRO A 572 42.77 -2.32 4.95
C PRO A 572 41.84 -1.11 4.79
N LEU A 573 40.93 -0.92 5.74
CA LEU A 573 40.06 0.26 5.79
C LEU A 573 40.87 1.57 5.85
N PRO A 574 40.35 2.68 5.31
CA PRO A 574 40.95 3.99 5.49
C PRO A 574 41.17 4.34 6.98
N LEU A 575 42.18 5.17 7.27
CA LEU A 575 42.51 5.56 8.64
C LEU A 575 41.42 6.45 9.27
N GLU A 576 40.81 7.32 8.47
CA GLU A 576 39.74 8.22 8.91
C GLU A 576 38.39 7.74 8.38
N CYS A 577 37.42 7.64 9.29
CA CYS A 577 36.04 7.31 8.94
C CYS A 577 35.37 8.52 8.27
N PRO A 578 34.85 8.39 7.03
CA PRO A 578 34.12 9.48 6.38
C PRO A 578 32.94 9.95 7.23
N MET A 579 32.82 11.27 7.43
CA MET A 579 31.73 11.83 8.24
C MET A 579 30.35 11.47 7.70
N GLU A 580 30.21 11.41 6.37
CA GLU A 580 28.98 10.97 5.71
C GLU A 580 28.55 9.56 6.12
N PHE A 581 29.48 8.63 6.32
CA PHE A 581 29.21 7.28 6.84
C PHE A 581 28.96 7.30 8.36
N ALA A 582 29.80 8.03 9.12
CA ALA A 582 29.72 8.09 10.58
C ALA A 582 28.38 8.65 11.09
N CYS A 583 27.77 9.57 10.36
CA CYS A 583 26.48 10.19 10.69
C CYS A 583 25.26 9.35 10.29
N LEU A 584 25.42 8.23 9.58
CA LEU A 584 24.27 7.42 9.19
C LEU A 584 23.62 6.75 10.40
N PRO A 585 22.31 6.49 10.37
CA PRO A 585 21.63 5.75 11.42
C PRO A 585 22.15 4.31 11.57
N GLU A 586 22.39 3.90 12.81
CA GLU A 586 22.91 2.58 13.16
C GLU A 586 21.98 1.43 12.72
N HIS A 587 20.66 1.67 12.73
CA HIS A 587 19.67 0.66 12.38
C HIS A 587 19.83 0.09 10.97
N PHE A 588 20.46 0.80 10.02
CA PHE A 588 20.72 0.27 8.69
C PHE A 588 21.61 -0.99 8.73
N ILE A 589 22.54 -1.05 9.68
CA ILE A 589 23.41 -2.20 9.88
C ILE A 589 22.72 -3.19 10.82
N GLU A 590 22.12 -2.70 11.90
CA GLU A 590 21.48 -3.55 12.90
C GLU A 590 20.38 -4.41 12.27
N ASP A 591 19.50 -3.80 11.49
CA ASP A 591 18.38 -4.47 10.83
C ASP A 591 18.88 -5.53 9.83
N ALA A 592 19.96 -5.24 9.10
CA ALA A 592 20.58 -6.18 8.18
C ALA A 592 21.12 -7.41 8.93
N MET A 593 21.81 -7.21 10.06
CA MET A 593 22.34 -8.33 10.86
C MET A 593 21.21 -9.16 11.50
N ASP A 594 20.18 -8.52 12.06
CA ASP A 594 19.04 -9.23 12.64
C ASP A 594 18.27 -10.03 11.58
N MET A 595 18.14 -9.49 10.37
CA MET A 595 17.53 -10.21 9.26
C MET A 595 18.33 -11.45 8.87
N LEU A 596 19.66 -11.37 8.85
CA LEU A 596 20.54 -12.52 8.60
C LEU A 596 20.44 -13.57 9.70
N ILE A 597 20.42 -13.15 10.98
CA ILE A 597 20.27 -14.10 12.11
C ILE A 597 18.92 -14.81 12.03
N CYS A 598 17.84 -14.08 11.73
CA CYS A 598 16.51 -14.65 11.60
C CYS A 598 16.45 -15.66 10.46
N THR A 599 16.91 -15.27 9.26
CA THR A 599 16.85 -16.12 8.07
C THR A 599 17.77 -17.34 8.15
N SER A 600 18.91 -17.23 8.84
CA SER A 600 19.81 -18.37 9.07
C SER A 600 19.20 -19.47 9.95
N ARG A 601 18.19 -19.13 10.77
CA ARG A 601 17.47 -20.11 11.59
C ARG A 601 16.30 -20.76 10.86
N ILE A 602 15.92 -20.25 9.69
CA ILE A 602 14.82 -20.77 8.88
C ILE A 602 15.40 -21.74 7.84
N PRO A 603 14.97 -23.01 7.81
CA PRO A 603 15.47 -23.97 6.84
C PRO A 603 15.28 -23.46 5.40
N ARG A 604 16.35 -23.53 4.60
CA ARG A 604 16.36 -23.19 3.16
C ARG A 604 16.06 -21.73 2.82
N ALA A 605 15.94 -20.82 3.79
CA ALA A 605 15.66 -19.41 3.51
C ALA A 605 16.81 -18.70 2.78
N LEU A 606 18.04 -19.16 2.99
CA LEU A 606 19.27 -18.62 2.38
C LEU A 606 19.71 -19.37 1.10
N ASP A 607 19.00 -20.42 0.69
CA ASP A 607 19.37 -21.23 -0.47
C ASP A 607 19.43 -20.36 -1.74
N GLY A 608 20.59 -20.32 -2.39
CA GLY A 608 20.79 -19.58 -3.64
C GLY A 608 20.96 -18.06 -3.51
N PHE A 609 21.05 -17.52 -2.28
CA PHE A 609 21.28 -16.10 -2.07
C PHE A 609 22.79 -15.73 -2.07
N LEU A 610 23.13 -14.55 -2.60
CA LEU A 610 24.50 -14.03 -2.63
C LEU A 610 24.90 -13.47 -1.26
N LEU A 611 25.60 -14.27 -0.46
CA LEU A 611 26.00 -13.92 0.91
C LEU A 611 27.40 -13.29 1.00
N ASP A 612 28.20 -13.34 -0.07
CA ASP A 612 29.57 -12.80 -0.11
C ASP A 612 29.66 -11.33 0.29
N ASP A 613 28.72 -10.49 -0.15
CA ASP A 613 28.71 -9.06 0.19
C ASP A 613 28.51 -8.83 1.69
N PHE A 614 27.65 -9.64 2.33
CA PHE A 614 27.45 -9.58 3.77
C PHE A 614 28.66 -10.11 4.54
N LEU A 615 29.27 -11.22 4.09
CA LEU A 615 30.47 -11.77 4.68
C LEU A 615 31.63 -10.76 4.63
N ASN A 616 31.86 -10.17 3.45
CA ASN A 616 32.89 -9.14 3.25
C ASN A 616 32.66 -7.93 4.17
N PHE A 617 31.42 -7.45 4.25
CA PHE A 617 31.05 -6.35 5.14
C PHE A 617 31.34 -6.67 6.61
N ILE A 618 30.93 -7.85 7.08
CA ILE A 618 31.18 -8.29 8.45
C ILE A 618 32.68 -8.30 8.74
N ILE A 619 33.49 -8.91 7.87
CA ILE A 619 34.95 -9.01 8.05
C ILE A 619 35.58 -7.62 8.11
N MET A 620 35.16 -6.68 7.26
CA MET A 620 35.70 -5.31 7.22
C MET A 620 35.46 -4.55 8.54
N PHE A 621 34.25 -4.64 9.10
CA PHE A 621 33.83 -3.74 10.19
C PHE A 621 33.82 -4.36 11.58
N MET A 622 33.77 -5.69 11.72
CA MET A 622 33.63 -6.36 13.03
C MET A 622 34.76 -6.01 14.02
N ALA A 623 35.98 -5.75 13.54
CA ALA A 623 37.16 -5.46 14.37
C ALA A 623 37.62 -3.99 14.29
N SER A 624 36.72 -3.09 13.88
CA SER A 624 37.04 -1.70 13.54
C SER A 624 36.24 -0.72 14.42
N PRO A 625 36.66 -0.48 15.67
CA PRO A 625 35.96 0.44 16.58
C PRO A 625 35.95 1.90 16.09
N SER A 626 36.87 2.28 15.20
CA SER A 626 36.91 3.59 14.55
C SER A 626 35.80 3.81 13.52
N TYR A 627 35.14 2.73 13.07
CA TYR A 627 34.02 2.79 12.14
C TYR A 627 32.71 2.41 12.83
N LEU A 628 32.71 1.36 13.65
CA LEU A 628 31.54 0.92 14.41
C LEU A 628 31.80 1.02 15.91
N LYS A 629 31.30 2.09 16.53
CA LYS A 629 31.51 2.35 17.95
C LYS A 629 30.79 1.33 18.83
N ASN A 630 29.58 0.91 18.45
CA ASN A 630 28.75 0.03 19.25
C ASN A 630 29.33 -1.39 19.34
N PRO A 631 29.74 -1.88 20.53
CA PRO A 631 30.26 -3.24 20.70
C PRO A 631 29.17 -4.31 20.52
N TYR A 632 27.90 -4.02 20.81
CA TYR A 632 26.79 -4.96 20.64
C TYR A 632 26.54 -5.26 19.16
N LEU A 633 26.60 -4.22 18.31
CA LEU A 633 26.46 -4.39 16.88
C LEU A 633 27.61 -5.22 16.29
N ARG A 634 28.85 -4.95 16.71
CA ARG A 634 30.01 -5.77 16.33
C ARG A 634 29.89 -7.22 16.81
N ALA A 635 29.36 -7.45 18.01
CA ALA A 635 29.09 -8.80 18.51
C ALA A 635 28.00 -9.52 17.70
N LYS A 636 26.96 -8.79 17.29
CA LYS A 636 25.88 -9.32 16.43
C LYS A 636 26.41 -9.80 15.07
N MET A 637 27.42 -9.13 14.52
CA MET A 637 28.11 -9.61 13.30
C MET A 637 28.77 -10.98 13.51
N VAL A 638 29.36 -11.23 14.69
CA VAL A 638 29.93 -12.55 15.03
C VAL A 638 28.83 -13.60 15.19
N GLU A 639 27.68 -13.25 15.75
CA GLU A 639 26.51 -14.15 15.84
C GLU A 639 26.06 -14.61 14.44
N VAL A 640 26.05 -13.70 13.46
CA VAL A 640 25.77 -14.05 12.05
C VAL A 640 26.78 -15.07 11.53
N LEU A 641 28.09 -14.83 11.73
CA LEU A 641 29.12 -15.77 11.30
C LEU A 641 28.95 -17.14 11.96
N ASN A 642 28.64 -17.17 13.25
CA ASN A 642 28.41 -18.41 13.99
C ASN A 642 27.21 -19.20 13.41
N CYS A 643 26.16 -18.49 13.00
CA CYS A 643 25.02 -19.12 12.33
C CYS A 643 25.37 -19.73 10.96
N TRP A 644 26.44 -19.26 10.30
CA TRP A 644 26.88 -19.76 9.00
C TRP A 644 27.97 -20.82 9.06
N LEU A 645 28.57 -21.06 10.24
CA LEU A 645 29.55 -22.12 10.43
C LEU A 645 28.88 -23.50 10.29
N PRO A 646 29.57 -24.48 9.68
CA PRO A 646 29.05 -25.84 9.58
C PRO A 646 28.85 -26.46 10.97
N GLN A 647 27.60 -26.78 11.32
CA GLN A 647 27.32 -27.57 12.52
C GLN A 647 27.85 -28.98 12.36
N ARG A 648 28.30 -29.60 13.47
CA ARG A 648 28.96 -30.92 13.53
C ARG A 648 28.15 -32.11 12.94
N SER A 649 26.95 -31.91 12.39
CA SER A 649 26.06 -32.96 11.89
C SER A 649 25.33 -32.65 10.58
N GLY A 650 25.71 -31.59 9.84
CA GLY A 650 25.08 -31.29 8.54
C GLY A 650 25.96 -30.48 7.60
N THR A 651 25.83 -30.71 6.29
CA THR A 651 26.36 -29.84 5.24
C THR A 651 25.64 -28.50 5.28
N SER A 652 26.29 -27.45 5.81
CA SER A 652 25.75 -26.09 5.70
C SER A 652 25.97 -25.58 4.28
N ALA A 653 24.91 -25.13 3.61
CA ALA A 653 25.00 -24.47 2.31
C ALA A 653 25.91 -23.23 2.33
N THR A 654 26.13 -22.65 3.52
CA THR A 654 27.00 -21.49 3.76
C THR A 654 28.46 -21.85 4.04
N ALA A 655 28.79 -23.13 4.26
CA ALA A 655 30.16 -23.52 4.64
C ALA A 655 31.19 -23.17 3.55
N SER A 656 30.81 -23.30 2.27
CA SER A 656 31.67 -22.95 1.14
C SER A 656 31.93 -21.44 0.99
N LEU A 657 31.18 -20.58 1.69
CA LEU A 657 31.40 -19.13 1.64
C LEU A 657 32.76 -18.74 2.23
N PHE A 658 33.21 -19.45 3.26
CA PHE A 658 34.44 -19.12 3.97
C PHE A 658 35.70 -19.58 3.21
N ASP A 659 35.61 -20.72 2.51
CA ASP A 659 36.75 -21.33 1.81
C ASP A 659 37.12 -20.59 0.51
N GLY A 660 36.15 -19.93 -0.14
CA GLY A 660 36.34 -19.25 -1.43
C GLY A 660 36.64 -17.76 -1.34
N ASN A 661 36.54 -17.15 -0.16
CA ASN A 661 36.58 -15.70 0.00
C ASN A 661 37.95 -15.19 0.48
N GLN A 662 38.62 -14.36 -0.33
CA GLN A 662 39.97 -13.85 -0.03
C GLN A 662 40.03 -13.04 1.27
N LEU A 663 39.02 -12.21 1.56
CA LEU A 663 38.99 -11.43 2.81
C LEU A 663 38.83 -12.32 4.03
N SER A 664 38.11 -13.44 3.91
CA SER A 664 37.97 -14.44 4.96
C SER A 664 39.34 -15.03 5.31
N LEU A 665 40.10 -15.48 4.29
CA LEU A 665 41.42 -16.07 4.48
C LEU A 665 42.44 -15.10 5.10
N ASP A 666 42.43 -13.84 4.65
CA ASP A 666 43.45 -12.86 5.05
C ASP A 666 43.17 -12.17 6.39
N TYR A 667 41.89 -11.95 6.74
CA TYR A 667 41.51 -11.06 7.84
C TYR A 667 40.61 -11.66 8.91
N LEU A 668 39.85 -12.73 8.64
CA LEU A 668 38.80 -13.21 9.56
C LEU A 668 39.35 -13.58 10.94
N VAL A 669 40.37 -14.45 11.00
CA VAL A 669 40.96 -14.92 12.27
C VAL A 669 41.58 -13.77 13.05
N ARG A 670 42.32 -12.89 12.35
CA ARG A 670 42.95 -11.71 12.97
C ARG A 670 41.90 -10.77 13.56
N ASN A 671 40.82 -10.53 12.83
CA ASN A 671 39.74 -9.62 13.25
C ASN A 671 38.94 -10.19 14.42
N LEU A 672 38.66 -11.50 14.42
CA LEU A 672 38.03 -12.19 15.55
C LEU A 672 38.88 -12.08 16.82
N LEU A 673 40.19 -12.35 16.75
CA LEU A 673 41.09 -12.22 17.90
C LEU A 673 41.17 -10.79 18.41
N LYS A 674 41.25 -9.80 17.50
CA LYS A 674 41.25 -8.39 17.87
C LYS A 674 39.94 -7.99 18.58
N LEU A 675 38.79 -8.40 18.05
CA LEU A 675 37.50 -8.12 18.67
C LEU A 675 37.36 -8.75 20.06
N TYR A 676 37.84 -9.99 20.23
CA TYR A 676 37.89 -10.65 21.53
C TYR A 676 38.68 -9.83 22.56
N VAL A 677 39.88 -9.38 22.17
CA VAL A 677 40.72 -8.52 23.01
C VAL A 677 40.01 -7.20 23.32
N ASP A 678 39.45 -6.51 22.32
CA ASP A 678 38.75 -5.24 22.50
C ASP A 678 37.59 -5.37 23.52
N ILE A 679 36.84 -6.47 23.47
CA ILE A 679 35.68 -6.70 24.34
C ILE A 679 36.09 -7.05 25.77
N GLU A 680 37.18 -7.81 25.93
CA GLU A 680 37.79 -8.08 27.25
C GLU A 680 38.20 -6.79 27.98
N PHE A 681 38.66 -5.78 27.25
CA PHE A 681 39.05 -4.49 27.82
C PHE A 681 37.89 -3.50 28.05
N THR A 682 36.68 -3.71 27.48
CA THR A 682 35.54 -2.80 27.64
C THR A 682 34.80 -2.82 29.01
N GLY A 683 35.32 -3.52 30.03
CA GLY A 683 34.82 -3.40 31.41
C GLY A 683 33.54 -4.18 31.74
N SER A 684 33.29 -4.36 33.04
CA SER A 684 32.41 -5.34 33.68
C SER A 684 30.87 -5.19 33.49
N GLN A 685 30.40 -4.32 32.59
CA GLN A 685 28.97 -4.16 32.26
C GLN A 685 28.51 -5.03 31.06
N HIS A 686 29.40 -5.85 30.49
CA HIS A 686 29.18 -6.58 29.23
C HIS A 686 29.27 -8.12 29.35
N THR A 687 28.94 -8.70 30.51
CA THR A 687 29.12 -10.14 30.80
C THR A 687 28.34 -11.06 29.86
N GLN A 688 27.14 -10.67 29.42
CA GLN A 688 26.30 -11.47 28.52
C GLN A 688 26.85 -11.53 27.09
N VAL A 689 27.35 -10.39 26.57
CA VAL A 689 28.02 -10.29 25.26
C VAL A 689 29.34 -11.05 25.28
N ARG A 690 30.10 -10.90 26.37
CA ARG A 690 31.35 -11.63 26.61
C ARG A 690 31.13 -13.14 26.59
N LEU A 691 30.13 -13.66 27.32
CA LEU A 691 29.81 -15.09 27.33
C LEU A 691 29.28 -15.59 25.98
N SER A 692 28.42 -14.82 25.31
CA SER A 692 27.87 -15.17 24.00
C SER A 692 28.93 -15.23 22.91
N LEU A 693 29.91 -14.32 22.94
CA LEU A 693 31.05 -14.31 22.02
C LEU A 693 32.04 -15.42 22.34
N ILE A 694 32.36 -15.66 23.61
CA ILE A 694 33.18 -16.81 24.01
C ILE A 694 32.53 -18.11 23.52
N TRP A 695 31.22 -18.27 23.69
CA TRP A 695 30.47 -19.44 23.19
C TRP A 695 30.34 -19.52 21.66
N SER A 696 30.50 -18.41 20.94
CA SER A 696 30.44 -18.37 19.48
C SER A 696 31.81 -18.49 18.82
N MET A 697 32.89 -18.20 19.56
CA MET A 697 34.27 -18.25 19.09
C MET A 697 34.98 -19.58 19.44
N PHE A 698 34.52 -20.30 20.47
CA PHE A 698 35.00 -21.61 20.90
C PHE A 698 33.89 -22.65 20.78
#